data_AF-A0A2N9HKU6-F1
#
_entry.id   AF-A0A2N9HKU6-F1
#
_cell.length_a   1.000
_cell.length_b   1.000
_cell.length_c   1.000
_cell.angle_alpha   90.00
_cell.angle_beta   90.00
_cell.angle_gamma   90.00
#
_symmetry.space_group_name_H-M   'P 1'
#
loop_
_entity.id
_entity.type
_entity.pdbx_description
1 polymer ?
#
loop_
_entity_poly.entity_id
_entity_poly.type
_entity_poly.pdbx_seq_one_letter_code
_entity_poly.pdbx_strand_id
1 'polypeptide(L)'
;MANPSKPQVKLIPLLLLFLFSLHHSSADTYSIGVNYGTVANNLPPPSQVASFLKTQTNIDRVKIFDANPDILKAFANTNISVTVTVGNGDVPSLAKLPAAQSWVANNILPFHPKTKINLIAVGNEILATSDKSLIAHLLPAMKALKSALDLANVSDVHVSTPHSLGILSASEPPSSGRFRKGYDRAIFAPILDFHNQTKSPFLINPYPFFGFTNRTLNYALFKPNGGVYDNVTGLNYTNMFDAQLDAVYSAMKKVGYGDVDIVVAETGWPSLGDPTQPEVNLDNALSYNGNLVKHVNSGKGTPLMPNRSFQTYIFALFNENLKPSISEQNFGLFKPDMTPVYDVGILRTKQALGPTPSSAPTSTPTPTSTPTPGVAKGPSPTSTPTPGVAKGPSPGVSGGTWCVPKSNASDEALQANIDYVCNTGLDCKPIQDGGPCFNPNTVRSHASYAMNAYYQASGRHDLDCDFNHTGVITYTDPNKGALVCASTGGYGFPGSTPLHLAARGGSLDCIRELLAWGADRLQRDASGRIPYLVALKHKHGACAALLNPSSAEPLVWPSPLKFISELNQEAKALLEQALMEANREREKNILKGTVYSLPSPSPSNSDVGLEDNISEVSDTELCCICFEQVCTIEVQNCGHQMCAQCTLALCCHNKPNPTTACLTPPVCPFCRSTIARLVVAKIEICDDTDRDIGDISSSKLRKSRKSRNFSEGSSSFKGLSSAVGTFGKMGGRSSGRIAAENEWVDKP
;
A
#
# COMPACT_ATOMS: atom_id res chain seq x y z
N MET A 1 35.92 -86.67 27.78
CA MET A 1 34.51 -86.93 28.12
C MET A 1 34.14 -86.05 29.29
N ALA A 2 33.11 -85.22 29.20
CA ALA A 2 32.58 -84.47 30.35
C ALA A 2 31.14 -84.01 30.07
N ASN A 3 30.29 -84.09 31.10
CA ASN A 3 28.94 -83.54 31.15
C ASN A 3 28.72 -83.01 32.58
N PRO A 4 28.27 -81.76 32.78
CA PRO A 4 27.75 -81.35 34.08
C PRO A 4 26.40 -80.59 34.04
N SER A 5 25.44 -81.15 34.79
CA SER A 5 24.47 -80.47 35.70
C SER A 5 23.75 -79.15 35.33
N LYS A 6 22.41 -79.20 35.36
CA LYS A 6 21.47 -78.05 35.57
C LYS A 6 21.52 -77.53 37.02
N PRO A 7 21.09 -76.27 37.32
CA PRO A 7 19.69 -76.06 37.77
C PRO A 7 19.01 -74.73 37.28
N GLN A 8 17.84 -74.43 37.86
CA GLN A 8 16.79 -73.45 37.47
C GLN A 8 17.18 -71.94 37.48
N VAL A 9 16.35 -70.97 37.04
CA VAL A 9 15.22 -70.37 37.82
C VAL A 9 14.30 -69.44 36.96
N LYS A 10 12.97 -69.52 37.20
CA LYS A 10 11.84 -68.58 36.93
C LYS A 10 11.47 -68.13 35.50
N LEU A 11 10.19 -68.35 35.18
CA LEU A 11 9.45 -67.87 34.01
C LEU A 11 9.03 -66.39 34.20
N ILE A 12 9.14 -65.58 33.15
CA ILE A 12 8.95 -64.12 33.17
C ILE A 12 7.48 -63.74 32.91
N PRO A 13 6.87 -62.78 33.64
CA PRO A 13 5.53 -62.26 33.35
C PRO A 13 5.55 -61.26 32.18
N LEU A 14 5.90 -61.72 30.98
CA LEU A 14 6.03 -60.85 29.79
C LEU A 14 4.67 -60.50 29.14
N LEU A 15 3.58 -61.15 29.55
CA LEU A 15 2.25 -61.00 28.93
C LEU A 15 1.41 -59.83 29.47
N LEU A 16 1.81 -59.20 30.59
CA LEU A 16 1.09 -58.07 31.19
C LEU A 16 1.61 -56.68 30.77
N LEU A 17 2.78 -56.62 30.11
CA LEU A 17 3.36 -55.36 29.61
C LEU A 17 2.89 -54.97 28.21
N PHE A 18 2.26 -55.88 27.45
CA PHE A 18 1.75 -55.60 26.10
C PHE A 18 0.31 -55.05 26.06
N LEU A 19 -0.39 -55.05 27.20
CA LEU A 19 -1.77 -54.53 27.33
C LEU A 19 -1.85 -53.07 27.83
N PHE A 20 -0.71 -52.42 28.07
CA PHE A 20 -0.63 -51.01 28.51
C PHE A 20 -0.09 -50.04 27.44
N SER A 21 0.06 -50.48 26.19
CA SER A 21 0.67 -49.69 25.10
C SER A 21 -0.30 -49.23 24.01
N LEU A 22 -1.61 -49.46 24.19
CA LEU A 22 -2.66 -49.00 23.28
C LEU A 22 -3.83 -48.45 24.10
N HIS A 23 -3.66 -47.24 24.65
CA HIS A 23 -4.71 -46.26 25.01
C HIS A 23 -4.03 -44.89 25.22
N HIS A 24 -3.13 -44.50 24.29
CA HIS A 24 -2.98 -43.07 24.05
C HIS A 24 -4.28 -42.63 23.39
N SER A 25 -5.18 -42.06 24.18
CA SER A 25 -6.22 -41.21 23.63
C SER A 25 -5.51 -40.10 22.87
N SER A 26 -5.55 -40.15 21.53
CA SER A 26 -5.29 -38.98 20.72
C SER A 26 -6.25 -37.90 21.23
N ALA A 27 -5.73 -36.92 21.96
CA ALA A 27 -6.50 -35.71 22.19
C ALA A 27 -6.73 -35.11 20.80
N ASP A 28 -7.99 -34.90 20.43
CA ASP A 28 -8.38 -34.39 19.11
C ASP A 28 -7.90 -32.94 18.94
N THR A 29 -6.61 -32.76 18.58
CA THR A 29 -5.99 -31.44 18.40
C THR A 29 -6.31 -30.87 17.03
N TYR A 30 -7.60 -30.66 16.76
CA TYR A 30 -8.03 -29.81 15.65
C TYR A 30 -7.77 -28.35 16.03
N SER A 31 -6.78 -27.77 15.37
CA SER A 31 -6.21 -26.47 15.69
C SER A 31 -6.36 -25.52 14.51
N ILE A 32 -6.89 -24.33 14.81
CA ILE A 32 -7.08 -23.27 13.84
C ILE A 32 -5.83 -22.38 13.82
N GLY A 33 -5.42 -21.97 12.62
CA GLY A 33 -4.39 -20.96 12.43
C GLY A 33 -4.96 -19.55 12.38
N VAL A 34 -4.08 -18.56 12.44
CA VAL A 34 -4.47 -17.16 12.28
C VAL A 34 -3.42 -16.37 11.48
N ASN A 35 -3.86 -15.42 10.68
CA ASN A 35 -3.01 -14.44 10.03
C ASN A 35 -2.67 -13.32 11.02
N TYR A 36 -1.40 -13.17 11.37
CA TYR A 36 -0.90 -12.08 12.19
C TYR A 36 -0.44 -10.93 11.27
N GLY A 37 -1.41 -10.12 10.86
CA GLY A 37 -1.18 -8.88 10.12
C GLY A 37 -0.63 -7.78 11.02
N THR A 38 0.14 -6.88 10.42
CA THR A 38 0.91 -5.82 11.09
C THR A 38 0.65 -4.43 10.51
N VAL A 39 -0.39 -4.25 9.69
CA VAL A 39 -0.74 -2.97 9.05
C VAL A 39 -1.52 -2.10 10.04
N ALA A 40 -0.88 -1.75 11.15
CA ALA A 40 -1.44 -0.98 12.25
C ALA A 40 -0.35 -0.33 13.12
N ASN A 41 -0.67 0.79 13.76
CA ASN A 41 0.25 1.54 14.63
C ASN A 41 -0.02 1.39 16.14
N ASN A 42 -0.99 0.56 16.52
CA ASN A 42 -1.46 0.39 17.89
C ASN A 42 -1.39 -1.07 18.39
N LEU A 43 -0.71 -1.96 17.65
CA LEU A 43 -0.59 -3.37 18.02
C LEU A 43 0.37 -3.57 19.21
N PRO A 44 0.13 -4.61 20.03
CA PRO A 44 0.97 -4.92 21.16
C PRO A 44 2.29 -5.57 20.70
N PRO A 45 3.37 -5.50 21.52
CA PRO A 45 4.67 -6.09 21.18
C PRO A 45 4.57 -7.59 20.84
N PRO A 46 5.33 -8.09 19.84
CA PRO A 46 5.24 -9.49 19.41
C PRO A 46 5.43 -10.54 20.52
N SER A 47 6.25 -10.23 21.54
CA SER A 47 6.45 -11.09 22.72
C SER A 47 5.18 -11.26 23.55
N GLN A 48 4.37 -10.21 23.68
CA GLN A 48 3.07 -10.29 24.35
C GLN A 48 2.09 -11.10 23.50
N VAL A 49 2.06 -10.90 22.18
CA VAL A 49 1.21 -11.67 21.25
C VAL A 49 1.54 -13.16 21.30
N ALA A 50 2.82 -13.51 21.22
CA ALA A 50 3.29 -14.89 21.32
C ALA A 50 2.90 -15.54 22.66
N SER A 51 3.02 -14.81 23.76
CA SER A 51 2.59 -15.26 25.10
C SER A 51 1.07 -15.43 25.19
N PHE A 52 0.30 -14.48 24.67
CA PHE A 52 -1.17 -14.53 24.62
C PHE A 52 -1.66 -15.75 23.85
N LEU A 53 -1.19 -15.94 22.61
CA LEU A 53 -1.56 -17.12 21.81
C LEU A 53 -1.19 -18.42 22.53
N LYS A 54 0.03 -18.51 23.07
CA LYS A 54 0.54 -19.70 23.77
C LYS A 54 -0.23 -20.05 25.05
N THR A 55 -0.73 -19.06 25.78
CA THR A 55 -1.34 -19.26 27.10
C THR A 55 -2.88 -19.21 27.09
N GLN A 56 -3.47 -18.27 26.35
CA GLN A 56 -4.91 -17.99 26.37
C GLN A 56 -5.69 -18.69 25.25
N THR A 57 -5.06 -19.09 24.14
CA THR A 57 -5.77 -19.58 22.94
C THR A 57 -5.45 -21.03 22.56
N ASN A 58 -6.32 -21.67 21.79
CA ASN A 58 -6.05 -22.95 21.12
C ASN A 58 -5.39 -22.80 19.73
N ILE A 59 -4.99 -21.58 19.33
CA ILE A 59 -4.28 -21.32 18.09
C ILE A 59 -2.86 -21.90 18.20
N ASP A 60 -2.51 -22.78 17.27
CA ASP A 60 -1.21 -23.48 17.25
C ASP A 60 -0.29 -23.04 16.10
N ARG A 61 -0.76 -22.14 15.23
CA ARG A 61 -0.01 -21.62 14.09
C ARG A 61 -0.38 -20.19 13.71
N VAL A 62 0.61 -19.43 13.27
CA VAL A 62 0.46 -18.08 12.74
C VAL A 62 1.03 -17.98 11.33
N LYS A 63 0.42 -17.15 10.47
CA LYS A 63 1.00 -16.70 9.19
C LYS A 63 1.30 -15.21 9.30
N ILE A 64 2.54 -14.83 9.02
CA ILE A 64 2.97 -13.42 8.88
C ILE A 64 3.23 -13.09 7.42
N PHE A 65 3.09 -11.81 7.07
CA PHE A 65 3.14 -11.30 5.69
C PHE A 65 4.55 -10.85 5.26
N ASP A 66 5.54 -11.08 6.11
CA ASP A 66 6.96 -10.80 5.91
C ASP A 66 7.81 -11.90 6.56
N ALA A 67 9.08 -11.60 6.85
CA ALA A 67 9.95 -12.40 7.70
C ALA A 67 10.46 -11.57 8.90
N ASN A 68 9.57 -10.84 9.58
CA ASN A 68 9.94 -9.93 10.67
C ASN A 68 10.76 -10.63 11.77
N PRO A 69 12.01 -10.20 12.03
CA PRO A 69 12.90 -10.90 12.94
C PRO A 69 12.47 -10.80 14.41
N ASP A 70 11.70 -9.79 14.79
CA ASP A 70 11.25 -9.61 16.17
C ASP A 70 10.01 -10.45 16.47
N ILE A 71 9.13 -10.65 15.49
CA ILE A 71 8.10 -11.69 15.56
C ILE A 71 8.75 -13.08 15.61
N LEU A 72 9.72 -13.36 14.73
CA LEU A 72 10.39 -14.65 14.71
C LEU A 72 11.12 -14.97 16.03
N LYS A 73 11.78 -13.98 16.67
CA LYS A 73 12.33 -14.14 18.03
C LYS A 73 11.25 -14.38 19.08
N ALA A 74 10.14 -13.63 19.04
CA ALA A 74 9.07 -13.72 20.02
C ALA A 74 8.39 -15.10 20.05
N PHE A 75 8.30 -15.78 18.90
CA PHE A 75 7.70 -17.11 18.79
C PHE A 75 8.67 -18.26 19.14
N ALA A 76 9.91 -17.97 19.53
CA ALA A 76 10.88 -18.99 19.94
C ALA A 76 10.40 -19.78 21.19
N ASN A 77 10.51 -21.10 21.13
CA ASN A 77 10.11 -22.04 22.19
C ASN A 77 8.62 -21.90 22.61
N THR A 78 7.76 -21.39 21.72
CA THR A 78 6.30 -21.33 21.96
C THR A 78 5.59 -22.63 21.61
N ASN A 79 6.18 -23.46 20.75
CA ASN A 79 5.57 -24.56 20.00
C ASN A 79 4.48 -24.15 18.99
N ILE A 80 4.22 -22.84 18.84
CA ILE A 80 3.35 -22.31 17.79
C ILE A 80 4.14 -22.32 16.47
N SER A 81 3.53 -22.86 15.42
CA SER A 81 4.14 -22.95 14.09
C SER A 81 4.06 -21.60 13.36
N VAL A 82 5.12 -21.18 12.66
CA VAL A 82 5.17 -19.89 11.96
C VAL A 82 5.32 -20.10 10.46
N THR A 83 4.35 -19.60 9.70
CA THR A 83 4.45 -19.43 8.25
C THR A 83 4.95 -18.01 7.96
N VAL A 84 6.07 -17.90 7.25
CA VAL A 84 6.66 -16.61 6.82
C VAL A 84 6.32 -16.34 5.37
N THR A 85 6.27 -15.07 4.95
CA THR A 85 5.96 -14.70 3.57
C THR A 85 7.10 -13.90 2.95
N VAL A 86 7.48 -14.27 1.72
CA VAL A 86 8.35 -13.49 0.84
C VAL A 86 7.52 -12.36 0.24
N GLY A 87 7.96 -11.11 0.34
CA GLY A 87 7.26 -9.98 -0.27
C GLY A 87 7.20 -10.09 -1.79
N ASN A 88 6.08 -9.67 -2.41
CA ASN A 88 5.89 -9.80 -3.85
C ASN A 88 7.04 -9.20 -4.67
N GLY A 89 7.62 -8.07 -4.22
CA GLY A 89 8.76 -7.42 -4.88
C GLY A 89 10.08 -8.21 -4.84
N ASP A 90 10.25 -9.14 -3.90
CA ASP A 90 11.48 -9.93 -3.76
C ASP A 90 11.53 -11.13 -4.71
N VAL A 91 10.36 -11.64 -5.13
CA VAL A 91 10.20 -12.87 -5.94
C VAL A 91 11.12 -12.93 -7.16
N PRO A 92 11.27 -11.87 -8.00
CA PRO A 92 12.19 -11.90 -9.14
C PRO A 92 13.67 -12.08 -8.77
N SER A 93 14.08 -11.59 -7.59
CA SER A 93 15.47 -11.74 -7.12
C SER A 93 15.73 -13.17 -6.63
N LEU A 94 14.77 -13.76 -5.90
CA LEU A 94 14.89 -15.08 -5.29
C LEU A 94 14.78 -16.23 -6.29
N ALA A 95 14.39 -15.97 -7.54
CA ALA A 95 14.54 -16.93 -8.65
C ALA A 95 15.99 -17.39 -8.90
N LYS A 96 16.99 -16.71 -8.32
CA LYS A 96 18.41 -17.06 -8.41
C LYS A 96 18.86 -17.73 -7.10
N LEU A 97 19.41 -18.94 -7.21
CA LEU A 97 19.85 -19.74 -6.05
C LEU A 97 20.74 -18.97 -5.04
N PRO A 98 21.76 -18.18 -5.44
CA PRO A 98 22.56 -17.43 -4.46
C PRO A 98 21.76 -16.42 -3.64
N ALA A 99 20.75 -15.77 -4.24
CA ALA A 99 19.86 -14.85 -3.54
C ALA A 99 18.92 -15.61 -2.59
N ALA A 100 18.38 -16.76 -3.03
CA ALA A 100 17.59 -17.64 -2.19
C ALA A 100 18.39 -18.20 -0.98
N GLN A 101 19.65 -18.57 -1.18
CA GLN A 101 20.55 -18.97 -0.09
C GLN A 101 20.80 -17.85 0.91
N SER A 102 21.11 -16.63 0.45
CA SER A 102 21.22 -15.46 1.33
C SER A 102 19.91 -15.17 2.08
N TRP A 103 18.76 -15.30 1.41
CA TRP A 103 17.46 -15.09 2.04
C TRP A 103 17.17 -16.13 3.13
N VAL A 104 17.41 -17.42 2.88
CA VAL A 104 17.25 -18.49 3.88
C VAL A 104 18.22 -18.29 5.06
N ALA A 105 19.48 -17.95 4.77
CA ALA A 105 20.49 -17.71 5.80
C ALA A 105 20.18 -16.52 6.71
N ASN A 106 19.51 -15.49 6.20
CA ASN A 106 19.16 -14.28 6.96
C ASN A 106 17.80 -14.39 7.67
N ASN A 107 16.82 -15.08 7.07
CA ASN A 107 15.42 -15.03 7.52
C ASN A 107 14.90 -16.34 8.16
N ILE A 108 15.59 -17.47 7.98
CA ILE A 108 15.15 -18.78 8.48
C ILE A 108 16.14 -19.33 9.51
N LEU A 109 17.41 -19.50 9.10
CA LEU A 109 18.45 -20.15 9.93
C LEU A 109 18.73 -19.49 11.29
N PRO A 110 18.61 -18.16 11.48
CA PRO A 110 18.85 -17.54 12.79
C PRO A 110 17.77 -17.86 13.84
N PHE A 111 16.61 -18.34 13.41
CA PHE A 111 15.43 -18.56 14.27
C PHE A 111 15.06 -20.04 14.36
N HIS A 112 15.24 -20.81 13.29
CA HIS A 112 15.05 -22.27 13.27
C HIS A 112 16.18 -22.98 14.06
N PRO A 113 15.90 -24.06 14.82
CA PRO A 113 14.60 -24.67 15.09
C PRO A 113 13.90 -24.09 16.34
N LYS A 114 14.47 -23.10 17.02
CA LYS A 114 13.87 -22.52 18.25
C LYS A 114 12.48 -21.97 17.99
N THR A 115 12.31 -21.29 16.86
CA THR A 115 11.02 -20.91 16.31
C THR A 115 10.64 -21.95 15.26
N LYS A 116 9.46 -22.54 15.43
CA LYS A 116 8.95 -23.62 14.57
C LYS A 116 8.44 -23.06 13.24
N ILE A 117 9.35 -22.54 12.41
CA ILE A 117 9.03 -22.14 11.04
C ILE A 117 8.65 -23.41 10.29
N ASN A 118 7.46 -23.46 9.68
CA ASN A 118 6.96 -24.67 9.01
C ASN A 118 6.73 -24.49 7.50
N LEU A 119 6.56 -23.24 7.04
CA LEU A 119 6.29 -22.95 5.63
C LEU A 119 6.79 -21.55 5.24
N ILE A 120 7.37 -21.45 4.04
CA ILE A 120 7.65 -20.20 3.33
C ILE A 120 6.60 -20.02 2.24
N ALA A 121 5.79 -18.97 2.36
CA ALA A 121 4.85 -18.52 1.34
C ALA A 121 5.58 -17.57 0.37
N VAL A 122 5.74 -17.96 -0.89
CA VAL A 122 6.44 -17.17 -1.91
C VAL A 122 5.45 -16.22 -2.57
N GLY A 123 5.51 -14.95 -2.17
CA GLY A 123 4.51 -13.94 -2.51
C GLY A 123 3.16 -14.15 -1.82
N ASN A 124 2.22 -13.27 -2.13
CA ASN A 124 0.79 -13.44 -1.86
C ASN A 124 0.00 -13.06 -3.11
N GLU A 125 -0.89 -13.94 -3.56
CA GLU A 125 -1.82 -13.75 -4.68
C GLU A 125 -1.18 -13.24 -5.99
N ILE A 126 0.05 -13.68 -6.30
CA ILE A 126 0.87 -13.18 -7.42
C ILE A 126 0.11 -13.13 -8.75
N LEU A 127 -0.77 -14.09 -9.06
CA LEU A 127 -1.54 -14.10 -10.31
C LEU A 127 -2.58 -12.95 -10.39
N ALA A 128 -3.07 -12.43 -9.26
CA ALA A 128 -4.01 -11.31 -9.23
C ALA A 128 -3.33 -9.99 -9.62
N THR A 129 -2.01 -9.85 -9.40
CA THR A 129 -1.24 -8.65 -9.81
C THR A 129 -1.22 -8.42 -11.32
N SER A 130 -1.45 -9.48 -12.11
CA SER A 130 -1.26 -9.50 -13.58
C SER A 130 0.16 -9.13 -14.05
N ASP A 131 1.14 -9.01 -13.15
CA ASP A 131 2.54 -8.72 -13.48
C ASP A 131 3.21 -9.96 -14.08
N LYS A 132 3.49 -9.91 -15.38
CA LYS A 132 4.14 -10.99 -16.13
C LYS A 132 5.52 -11.36 -15.58
N SER A 133 6.26 -10.40 -15.01
CA SER A 133 7.56 -10.65 -14.39
C SER A 133 7.40 -11.43 -13.09
N LEU A 134 6.51 -10.99 -12.18
CA LEU A 134 6.26 -11.72 -10.93
C LEU A 134 5.77 -13.14 -11.19
N ILE A 135 4.83 -13.31 -12.12
CA ILE A 135 4.28 -14.61 -12.52
C ILE A 135 5.37 -15.52 -13.10
N ALA A 136 6.24 -15.02 -13.98
CA ALA A 136 7.31 -15.80 -14.59
C ALA A 136 8.40 -16.25 -13.59
N HIS A 137 8.66 -15.45 -12.55
CA HIS A 137 9.69 -15.76 -11.55
C HIS A 137 9.18 -16.56 -10.34
N LEU A 138 7.86 -16.73 -10.17
CA LEU A 138 7.26 -17.41 -9.02
C LEU A 138 7.78 -18.84 -8.81
N LEU A 139 7.57 -19.74 -9.78
CA LEU A 139 8.03 -21.12 -9.66
C LEU A 139 9.57 -21.25 -9.60
N PRO A 140 10.37 -20.49 -10.39
CA PRO A 140 11.81 -20.39 -10.18
C PRO A 140 12.21 -20.02 -8.75
N ALA A 141 11.56 -19.04 -8.12
CA ALA A 141 11.83 -18.64 -6.75
C ALA A 141 11.47 -19.74 -5.74
N MET A 142 10.33 -20.41 -5.91
CA MET A 142 9.95 -21.57 -5.09
C MET A 142 10.98 -22.69 -5.16
N LYS A 143 11.46 -23.01 -6.37
CA LYS A 143 12.50 -24.04 -6.60
C LYS A 143 13.84 -23.63 -5.98
N ALA A 144 14.27 -22.38 -6.18
CA ALA A 144 15.52 -21.86 -5.61
C ALA A 144 15.50 -21.82 -4.08
N LEU A 145 14.38 -21.43 -3.45
CA LEU A 145 14.20 -21.45 -2.00
C LEU A 145 14.19 -22.88 -1.44
N LYS A 146 13.52 -23.83 -2.11
CA LYS A 146 13.57 -25.24 -1.71
C LYS A 146 15.01 -25.79 -1.77
N SER A 147 15.73 -25.54 -2.87
CA SER A 147 17.14 -25.92 -3.00
C SER A 147 18.05 -25.25 -1.97
N ALA A 148 17.78 -24.00 -1.59
CA ALA A 148 18.51 -23.30 -0.54
C ALA A 148 18.30 -23.92 0.85
N LEU A 149 17.07 -24.36 1.16
CA LEU A 149 16.76 -25.13 2.38
C LEU A 149 17.46 -26.49 2.39
N ASP A 150 17.43 -27.22 1.26
CA ASP A 150 18.11 -28.52 1.13
C ASP A 150 19.63 -28.40 1.34
N LEU A 151 20.26 -27.38 0.73
CA LEU A 151 21.68 -27.08 0.93
C LEU A 151 22.02 -26.65 2.36
N ALA A 152 21.05 -26.14 3.12
CA ALA A 152 21.18 -25.82 4.53
C ALA A 152 20.81 -26.99 5.46
N ASN A 153 20.44 -28.16 4.90
CA ASN A 153 19.92 -29.33 5.62
C ASN A 153 18.62 -29.08 6.42
N VAL A 154 17.79 -28.11 5.99
CA VAL A 154 16.49 -27.81 6.58
C VAL A 154 15.40 -28.54 5.79
N SER A 155 14.86 -29.62 6.35
CA SER A 155 13.89 -30.51 5.67
C SER A 155 12.45 -30.38 6.17
N ASP A 156 12.23 -29.73 7.32
CA ASP A 156 10.95 -29.53 7.98
C ASP A 156 10.26 -28.19 7.63
N VAL A 157 10.91 -27.35 6.82
CA VAL A 157 10.34 -26.12 6.25
C VAL A 157 9.89 -26.39 4.81
N HIS A 158 8.59 -26.28 4.56
CA HIS A 158 8.04 -26.40 3.20
C HIS A 158 8.05 -25.06 2.45
N VAL A 159 7.99 -25.12 1.12
CA VAL A 159 7.86 -23.93 0.25
C VAL A 159 6.57 -24.03 -0.55
N SER A 160 5.77 -22.97 -0.54
CA SER A 160 4.51 -22.87 -1.30
C SER A 160 4.24 -21.42 -1.73
N THR A 161 3.07 -21.13 -2.29
CA THR A 161 2.62 -19.79 -2.67
C THR A 161 1.09 -19.69 -2.49
N PRO A 162 0.55 -18.65 -1.84
CA PRO A 162 -0.89 -18.47 -1.68
C PRO A 162 -1.53 -17.87 -2.94
N HIS A 163 -2.70 -18.39 -3.29
CA HIS A 163 -3.46 -17.94 -4.44
C HIS A 163 -4.89 -17.50 -4.06
N SER A 164 -5.39 -16.43 -4.67
CA SER A 164 -6.83 -16.13 -4.64
C SER A 164 -7.63 -17.13 -5.49
N LEU A 165 -8.93 -17.25 -5.24
CA LEU A 165 -9.84 -17.99 -6.12
C LEU A 165 -9.92 -17.42 -7.55
N GLY A 166 -9.41 -16.20 -7.78
CA GLY A 166 -9.31 -15.57 -9.10
C GLY A 166 -8.52 -16.40 -10.12
N ILE A 167 -7.74 -17.41 -9.69
CA ILE A 167 -7.06 -18.37 -10.56
C ILE A 167 -8.01 -19.30 -11.35
N LEU A 168 -9.27 -19.41 -10.94
CA LEU A 168 -10.29 -20.21 -11.61
C LEU A 168 -10.99 -19.40 -12.71
N SER A 169 -11.47 -20.10 -13.74
CA SER A 169 -12.43 -19.56 -14.74
C SER A 169 -13.81 -20.19 -14.67
N ALA A 170 -13.96 -21.26 -13.88
CA ALA A 170 -15.23 -21.88 -13.54
C ALA A 170 -15.10 -22.46 -12.12
N SER A 171 -16.14 -22.29 -11.32
CA SER A 171 -16.24 -22.76 -9.93
C SER A 171 -17.65 -23.20 -9.51
N GLU A 172 -18.66 -22.96 -10.36
CA GLU A 172 -20.07 -23.28 -10.07
C GLU A 172 -20.69 -24.10 -11.22
N PRO A 173 -21.20 -25.33 -10.95
CA PRO A 173 -21.07 -26.07 -9.69
C PRO A 173 -19.60 -26.45 -9.39
N PRO A 174 -19.24 -26.84 -8.16
CA PRO A 174 -17.84 -27.11 -7.79
C PRO A 174 -17.14 -28.14 -8.66
N SER A 175 -17.82 -29.20 -9.10
CA SER A 175 -17.30 -30.16 -10.09
C SER A 175 -16.84 -29.55 -11.41
N SER A 176 -17.37 -28.38 -11.79
CA SER A 176 -16.95 -27.63 -12.99
C SER A 176 -15.56 -26.99 -12.82
N GLY A 177 -15.13 -26.80 -11.56
CA GLY A 177 -13.88 -26.19 -11.10
C GLY A 177 -12.69 -26.33 -12.04
N ARG A 178 -12.18 -25.21 -12.58
CA ARG A 178 -11.11 -25.21 -13.58
C ARG A 178 -10.27 -23.94 -13.50
N PHE A 179 -8.95 -24.09 -13.54
CA PHE A 179 -8.03 -22.97 -13.71
C PHE A 179 -8.29 -22.19 -15.01
N ARG A 180 -7.90 -20.91 -15.04
CA ARG A 180 -7.98 -20.08 -16.25
C ARG A 180 -7.27 -20.75 -17.44
N LYS A 181 -7.87 -20.64 -18.62
CA LYS A 181 -7.36 -21.19 -19.89
C LYS A 181 -5.91 -20.71 -20.13
N GLY A 182 -4.99 -21.66 -20.30
CA GLY A 182 -3.55 -21.40 -20.48
C GLY A 182 -2.77 -21.41 -19.17
N TYR A 183 -3.35 -20.94 -18.06
CA TYR A 183 -2.73 -21.02 -16.75
C TYR A 183 -2.72 -22.47 -16.23
N ASP A 184 -3.76 -23.24 -16.55
CA ASP A 184 -3.86 -24.67 -16.30
C ASP A 184 -2.58 -25.45 -16.66
N ARG A 185 -2.04 -25.24 -17.87
CA ARG A 185 -0.82 -25.91 -18.36
C ARG A 185 0.47 -25.15 -18.11
N ALA A 186 0.48 -23.83 -18.28
CA ALA A 186 1.72 -23.04 -18.24
C ALA A 186 2.16 -22.65 -16.82
N ILE A 187 1.24 -22.63 -15.86
CA ILE A 187 1.47 -22.14 -14.49
C ILE A 187 1.16 -23.24 -13.47
N PHE A 188 -0.09 -23.72 -13.44
CA PHE A 188 -0.54 -24.59 -12.35
C PHE A 188 -0.03 -26.02 -12.45
N ALA A 189 -0.02 -26.66 -13.63
CA ALA A 189 0.57 -28.00 -13.74
C ALA A 189 2.05 -28.05 -13.28
N PRO A 190 2.94 -27.11 -13.67
CA PRO A 190 4.31 -27.03 -13.14
C PRO A 190 4.43 -26.71 -11.63
N ILE A 191 3.52 -25.89 -11.08
CA ILE A 191 3.50 -25.58 -9.63
C ILE A 191 3.00 -26.78 -8.82
N LEU A 192 1.95 -27.46 -9.29
CA LEU A 192 1.39 -28.66 -8.66
C LEU A 192 2.33 -29.87 -8.77
N ASP A 193 3.11 -29.99 -9.85
CA ASP A 193 4.22 -30.93 -9.96
C ASP A 193 5.28 -30.69 -8.88
N PHE A 194 5.70 -29.43 -8.68
CA PHE A 194 6.61 -29.05 -7.60
C PHE A 194 6.05 -29.40 -6.22
N HIS A 195 4.77 -29.13 -5.95
CA HIS A 195 4.09 -29.53 -4.71
C HIS A 195 4.11 -31.05 -4.52
N ASN A 196 3.78 -31.82 -5.56
CA ASN A 196 3.80 -33.28 -5.50
C ASN A 196 5.21 -33.85 -5.26
N GLN A 197 6.24 -33.29 -5.89
CA GLN A 197 7.63 -33.72 -5.71
C GLN A 197 8.18 -33.36 -4.32
N THR A 198 7.89 -32.16 -3.82
CA THR A 198 8.42 -31.65 -2.54
C THR A 198 7.54 -31.95 -1.32
N LYS A 199 6.37 -32.56 -1.55
CA LYS A 199 5.32 -32.81 -0.54
C LYS A 199 4.93 -31.53 0.23
N SER A 200 4.96 -30.38 -0.44
CA SER A 200 4.43 -29.13 0.10
C SER A 200 2.96 -28.94 -0.34
N PRO A 201 2.12 -28.29 0.48
CA PRO A 201 0.72 -28.04 0.14
C PRO A 201 0.57 -26.91 -0.87
N PHE A 202 -0.51 -26.94 -1.65
CA PHE A 202 -1.03 -25.83 -2.44
C PHE A 202 -1.83 -24.89 -1.52
N LEU A 203 -1.49 -23.60 -1.50
CA LEU A 203 -2.14 -22.61 -0.61
C LEU A 203 -3.20 -21.81 -1.37
N ILE A 204 -4.38 -21.68 -0.77
CA ILE A 204 -5.52 -20.96 -1.35
C ILE A 204 -6.15 -20.01 -0.32
N ASN A 205 -6.68 -18.89 -0.80
CA ASN A 205 -7.44 -17.89 -0.05
C ASN A 205 -8.93 -17.92 -0.46
N PRO A 206 -9.76 -18.85 0.08
CA PRO A 206 -11.17 -18.93 -0.21
C PRO A 206 -11.95 -17.96 0.69
N TYR A 207 -12.42 -16.86 0.10
CA TYR A 207 -13.26 -15.87 0.78
C TYR A 207 -14.69 -15.92 0.22
N PRO A 208 -15.64 -16.60 0.89
CA PRO A 208 -17.07 -16.45 0.65
C PRO A 208 -17.54 -14.99 0.75
N PHE A 209 -16.86 -14.17 1.57
CA PHE A 209 -17.11 -12.74 1.73
C PHE A 209 -17.07 -11.94 0.41
N PHE A 210 -16.18 -12.28 -0.54
CA PHE A 210 -16.11 -11.56 -1.82
C PHE A 210 -17.08 -12.10 -2.91
N GLY A 211 -17.74 -13.24 -2.66
CA GLY A 211 -18.56 -13.95 -3.65
C GLY A 211 -20.05 -14.07 -3.30
N PHE A 212 -20.50 -13.57 -2.15
CA PHE A 212 -21.90 -13.71 -1.75
C PHE A 212 -22.82 -12.69 -2.44
N THR A 213 -24.11 -13.04 -2.46
CA THR A 213 -25.24 -12.18 -2.81
C THR A 213 -26.26 -12.26 -1.68
N ASN A 214 -27.24 -11.36 -1.63
CA ASN A 214 -28.31 -11.43 -0.61
C ASN A 214 -29.06 -12.78 -0.61
N ARG A 215 -29.07 -13.51 -1.74
CA ARG A 215 -29.67 -14.87 -1.84
C ARG A 215 -28.74 -15.97 -1.31
N THR A 216 -27.43 -15.77 -1.39
CA THR A 216 -26.39 -16.74 -0.98
C THR A 216 -25.71 -16.38 0.34
N LEU A 217 -26.16 -15.34 1.04
CA LEU A 217 -25.60 -14.90 2.33
C LEU A 217 -25.60 -16.03 3.38
N ASN A 218 -26.74 -16.70 3.62
CA ASN A 218 -26.78 -17.81 4.59
C ASN A 218 -25.84 -18.96 4.20
N TYR A 219 -25.71 -19.21 2.89
CA TYR A 219 -24.80 -20.22 2.34
C TYR A 219 -23.33 -19.82 2.51
N ALA A 220 -22.98 -18.53 2.42
CA ALA A 220 -21.65 -18.02 2.74
C ALA A 220 -21.34 -18.08 4.25
N LEU A 221 -22.33 -17.84 5.12
CA LEU A 221 -22.18 -17.74 6.58
C LEU A 221 -22.32 -19.07 7.35
N PHE A 222 -22.39 -20.21 6.64
CA PHE A 222 -22.73 -21.53 7.20
C PHE A 222 -24.08 -21.57 7.96
N LYS A 223 -24.98 -20.60 7.72
CA LYS A 223 -26.33 -20.55 8.31
C LYS A 223 -27.26 -21.52 7.55
N PRO A 224 -28.39 -21.98 8.14
CA PRO A 224 -29.35 -22.84 7.45
C PRO A 224 -29.80 -22.28 6.09
N ASN A 225 -29.71 -23.10 5.06
CA ASN A 225 -30.04 -22.78 3.67
C ASN A 225 -30.34 -24.08 2.89
N GLY A 226 -30.87 -23.98 1.66
CA GLY A 226 -31.22 -25.15 0.83
C GLY A 226 -30.02 -25.92 0.25
N GLY A 227 -28.83 -25.32 0.30
CA GLY A 227 -27.63 -25.80 -0.37
C GLY A 227 -27.59 -25.48 -1.86
N VAL A 228 -26.44 -25.78 -2.47
CA VAL A 228 -26.21 -25.74 -3.92
C VAL A 228 -25.96 -27.18 -4.38
N TYR A 229 -26.87 -27.71 -5.18
CA TYR A 229 -26.78 -29.08 -5.68
C TYR A 229 -25.94 -29.15 -6.97
N ASP A 230 -24.95 -30.03 -6.97
CA ASP A 230 -24.05 -30.27 -8.10
C ASP A 230 -24.53 -31.48 -8.91
N ASN A 231 -25.26 -31.20 -10.00
CA ASN A 231 -25.82 -32.22 -10.90
C ASN A 231 -24.80 -33.22 -11.47
N VAL A 232 -23.49 -32.89 -11.50
CA VAL A 232 -22.45 -33.76 -12.08
C VAL A 232 -21.97 -34.80 -11.06
N THR A 233 -21.92 -34.42 -9.78
CA THR A 233 -21.42 -35.29 -8.69
C THR A 233 -22.54 -35.89 -7.84
N GLY A 234 -23.76 -35.33 -7.93
CA GLY A 234 -24.89 -35.70 -7.09
C GLY A 234 -24.80 -35.18 -5.65
N LEU A 235 -23.84 -34.29 -5.36
CA LEU A 235 -23.57 -33.78 -4.01
C LEU A 235 -24.30 -32.46 -3.76
N ASN A 236 -24.78 -32.25 -2.53
CA ASN A 236 -25.32 -30.96 -2.10
C ASN A 236 -24.33 -30.23 -1.18
N TYR A 237 -23.93 -29.03 -1.57
CA TYR A 237 -23.06 -28.18 -0.78
C TYR A 237 -23.91 -27.31 0.13
N THR A 238 -23.76 -27.41 1.44
CA THR A 238 -24.55 -26.61 2.40
C THR A 238 -23.87 -25.32 2.84
N ASN A 239 -22.63 -25.07 2.40
CA ASN A 239 -21.91 -23.81 2.61
C ASN A 239 -20.98 -23.50 1.43
N MET A 240 -20.64 -22.22 1.26
CA MET A 240 -19.82 -21.73 0.14
C MET A 240 -18.33 -22.08 0.28
N PHE A 241 -17.82 -22.21 1.50
CA PHE A 241 -16.42 -22.54 1.77
C PHE A 241 -16.05 -23.93 1.20
N ASP A 242 -16.87 -24.95 1.49
CA ASP A 242 -16.73 -26.31 0.93
C ASP A 242 -16.75 -26.29 -0.59
N ALA A 243 -17.67 -25.53 -1.19
CA ALA A 243 -17.81 -25.42 -2.63
C ALA A 243 -16.61 -24.72 -3.30
N GLN A 244 -16.06 -23.69 -2.66
CA GLN A 244 -14.84 -23.01 -3.13
C GLN A 244 -13.62 -23.94 -3.07
N LEU A 245 -13.45 -24.71 -1.97
CA LEU A 245 -12.39 -25.71 -1.86
C LEU A 245 -12.54 -26.84 -2.88
N ASP A 246 -13.75 -27.35 -3.08
CA ASP A 246 -14.02 -28.44 -4.02
C ASP A 246 -13.94 -28.01 -5.49
N ALA A 247 -14.15 -26.72 -5.79
CA ALA A 247 -13.83 -26.13 -7.08
C ALA A 247 -12.32 -26.10 -7.36
N VAL A 248 -11.51 -25.77 -6.34
CA VAL A 248 -10.04 -25.79 -6.43
C VAL A 248 -9.51 -27.22 -6.58
N TYR A 249 -10.01 -28.16 -5.76
CA TYR A 249 -9.70 -29.59 -5.91
C TYR A 249 -10.09 -30.13 -7.29
N SER A 250 -11.27 -29.78 -7.80
CA SER A 250 -11.71 -30.15 -9.15
C SER A 250 -10.82 -29.58 -10.25
N ALA A 251 -10.27 -28.38 -10.06
CA ALA A 251 -9.30 -27.79 -10.98
C ALA A 251 -7.95 -28.53 -10.95
N MET A 252 -7.41 -28.80 -9.76
CA MET A 252 -6.17 -29.57 -9.55
C MET A 252 -6.28 -30.99 -10.13
N LYS A 253 -7.41 -31.67 -9.89
CA LYS A 253 -7.70 -33.01 -10.40
C LYS A 253 -7.74 -33.06 -11.93
N LYS A 254 -8.30 -32.04 -12.59
CA LYS A 254 -8.32 -31.94 -14.07
C LYS A 254 -6.96 -31.76 -14.73
N VAL A 255 -5.96 -31.28 -13.99
CA VAL A 255 -4.56 -31.20 -14.45
C VAL A 255 -3.68 -32.33 -13.91
N GLY A 256 -4.27 -33.32 -13.22
CA GLY A 256 -3.58 -34.55 -12.80
C GLY A 256 -3.06 -34.57 -11.35
N TYR A 257 -3.35 -33.55 -10.53
CA TYR A 257 -2.75 -33.36 -9.20
C TYR A 257 -3.79 -33.32 -8.07
N GLY A 258 -4.78 -34.21 -8.09
CA GLY A 258 -5.81 -34.29 -7.05
C GLY A 258 -5.26 -34.66 -5.66
N ASP A 259 -4.13 -35.37 -5.61
CA ASP A 259 -3.53 -35.87 -4.37
C ASP A 259 -2.63 -34.84 -3.66
N VAL A 260 -2.41 -33.66 -4.25
CA VAL A 260 -1.69 -32.56 -3.59
C VAL A 260 -2.53 -32.01 -2.44
N ASP A 261 -1.89 -31.73 -1.30
CA ASP A 261 -2.56 -31.15 -0.13
C ASP A 261 -2.97 -29.70 -0.33
N ILE A 262 -4.07 -29.31 0.31
CA ILE A 262 -4.62 -27.96 0.24
C ILE A 262 -4.57 -27.35 1.64
N VAL A 263 -4.07 -26.13 1.74
CA VAL A 263 -4.08 -25.30 2.96
C VAL A 263 -4.83 -24.02 2.67
N VAL A 264 -5.75 -23.67 3.55
CA VAL A 264 -6.46 -22.39 3.53
C VAL A 264 -5.57 -21.35 4.21
N ALA A 265 -4.85 -20.57 3.41
CA ALA A 265 -3.87 -19.60 3.89
C ALA A 265 -4.53 -18.32 4.42
N GLU A 266 -5.69 -17.95 3.90
CA GLU A 266 -6.48 -16.81 4.39
C GLU A 266 -7.98 -17.02 4.14
N THR A 267 -8.81 -16.78 5.15
CA THR A 267 -10.27 -16.69 5.02
C THR A 267 -10.86 -15.95 6.22
N GLY A 268 -11.92 -15.16 6.03
CA GLY A 268 -12.50 -14.38 7.12
C GLY A 268 -13.72 -13.56 6.69
N TRP A 269 -14.29 -12.83 7.65
CA TRP A 269 -15.42 -11.92 7.45
C TRP A 269 -15.27 -10.70 8.37
N PRO A 270 -15.38 -9.46 7.86
CA PRO A 270 -15.18 -8.27 8.68
C PRO A 270 -16.38 -7.96 9.58
N SER A 271 -16.13 -7.47 10.79
CA SER A 271 -17.17 -7.22 11.81
C SER A 271 -17.79 -5.82 11.75
N LEU A 272 -17.18 -4.90 11.00
CA LEU A 272 -17.64 -3.53 10.80
C LEU A 272 -17.19 -3.07 9.42
N GLY A 273 -18.11 -2.49 8.65
CA GLY A 273 -17.84 -1.95 7.31
C GLY A 273 -18.46 -0.58 7.13
N ASP A 274 -18.31 -0.05 5.93
CA ASP A 274 -18.95 1.21 5.54
C ASP A 274 -20.49 1.08 5.52
N PRO A 275 -21.27 2.17 5.66
CA PRO A 275 -22.74 2.09 5.68
C PRO A 275 -23.38 1.48 4.43
N THR A 276 -22.63 1.39 3.33
CA THR A 276 -22.99 0.72 2.07
C THR A 276 -22.87 -0.81 2.14
N GLN A 277 -22.27 -1.35 3.20
CA GLN A 277 -21.98 -2.78 3.40
C GLN A 277 -22.78 -3.37 4.58
N PRO A 278 -24.13 -3.43 4.52
CA PRO A 278 -24.95 -3.84 5.68
C PRO A 278 -24.68 -5.26 6.19
N GLU A 279 -24.16 -6.14 5.34
CA GLU A 279 -23.78 -7.51 5.73
C GLU A 279 -22.39 -7.64 6.37
N VAL A 280 -21.63 -6.53 6.45
CA VAL A 280 -20.39 -6.41 7.23
C VAL A 280 -20.75 -5.93 8.63
N ASN A 281 -21.08 -6.89 9.49
CA ASN A 281 -21.52 -6.65 10.85
C ASN A 281 -21.04 -7.77 11.79
N LEU A 282 -21.15 -7.51 13.09
CA LEU A 282 -20.66 -8.39 14.15
C LEU A 282 -21.30 -9.79 14.11
N ASP A 283 -22.61 -9.86 13.86
CA ASP A 283 -23.36 -11.12 13.84
C ASP A 283 -22.96 -12.02 12.67
N ASN A 284 -22.70 -11.43 11.50
CA ASN A 284 -22.23 -12.14 10.32
C ASN A 284 -20.76 -12.56 10.48
N ALA A 285 -19.89 -11.71 11.05
CA ALA A 285 -18.51 -12.07 11.35
C ALA A 285 -18.39 -13.22 12.36
N LEU A 286 -19.15 -13.16 13.45
CA LEU A 286 -19.28 -14.22 14.44
C LEU A 286 -19.86 -15.51 13.82
N SER A 287 -20.89 -15.39 12.97
CA SER A 287 -21.45 -16.55 12.26
C SER A 287 -20.42 -17.20 11.34
N TYR A 288 -19.69 -16.42 10.55
CA TYR A 288 -18.70 -16.95 9.62
C TYR A 288 -17.54 -17.62 10.35
N ASN A 289 -16.78 -16.86 11.15
CA ASN A 289 -15.58 -17.35 11.80
C ASN A 289 -15.92 -18.42 12.86
N GLY A 290 -17.01 -18.24 13.61
CA GLY A 290 -17.46 -19.21 14.62
C GLY A 290 -17.96 -20.54 14.04
N ASN A 291 -18.59 -20.54 12.85
CA ASN A 291 -18.97 -21.79 12.19
C ASN A 291 -17.83 -22.41 11.38
N LEU A 292 -16.92 -21.60 10.83
CA LEU A 292 -15.67 -22.08 10.23
C LEU A 292 -14.83 -22.87 11.23
N VAL A 293 -14.60 -22.35 12.44
CA VAL A 293 -13.87 -23.07 13.51
C VAL A 293 -14.54 -24.41 13.82
N LYS A 294 -15.88 -24.44 13.99
CA LYS A 294 -16.64 -25.68 14.22
C LYS A 294 -16.54 -26.66 13.04
N HIS A 295 -16.61 -26.16 11.81
CA HIS A 295 -16.52 -26.98 10.61
C HIS A 295 -15.13 -27.62 10.49
N VAL A 296 -14.06 -26.84 10.56
CA VAL A 296 -12.68 -27.33 10.49
C VAL A 296 -12.41 -28.33 11.62
N ASN A 297 -12.84 -28.01 12.84
CA ASN A 297 -12.65 -28.88 14.01
C ASN A 297 -13.58 -30.10 14.06
N SER A 298 -14.55 -30.22 13.13
CA SER A 298 -15.37 -31.43 13.01
C SER A 298 -14.66 -32.58 12.28
N GLY A 299 -13.53 -32.30 11.60
CA GLY A 299 -12.82 -33.28 10.77
C GLY A 299 -13.58 -33.78 9.55
N LYS A 300 -14.81 -33.29 9.30
CA LYS A 300 -15.71 -33.75 8.23
C LYS A 300 -15.10 -33.63 6.83
N GLY A 301 -14.27 -32.61 6.60
CA GLY A 301 -13.83 -32.21 5.27
C GLY A 301 -14.98 -31.70 4.39
N THR A 302 -14.73 -31.66 3.09
CA THR A 302 -15.68 -31.17 2.07
C THR A 302 -16.41 -32.33 1.38
N PRO A 303 -17.50 -32.09 0.61
CA PRO A 303 -18.21 -33.14 -0.11
C PRO A 303 -17.37 -34.00 -1.08
N LEU A 304 -16.40 -33.44 -1.81
CA LEU A 304 -15.48 -34.20 -2.68
C LEU A 304 -14.21 -34.69 -1.97
N MET A 305 -13.89 -34.14 -0.79
CA MET A 305 -12.75 -34.56 0.03
C MET A 305 -13.21 -34.90 1.47
N PRO A 306 -14.11 -35.88 1.64
CA PRO A 306 -14.66 -36.24 2.94
C PRO A 306 -13.58 -36.83 3.85
N ASN A 307 -13.63 -36.50 5.14
CA ASN A 307 -12.65 -36.84 6.17
C ASN A 307 -11.23 -36.28 5.93
N ARG A 308 -11.05 -35.37 4.96
CA ARG A 308 -9.80 -34.63 4.78
C ARG A 308 -9.77 -33.43 5.72
N SER A 309 -8.69 -33.29 6.49
CA SER A 309 -8.47 -32.12 7.35
C SER A 309 -7.70 -31.04 6.59
N PHE A 310 -8.16 -29.79 6.68
CA PHE A 310 -7.53 -28.64 6.02
C PHE A 310 -6.95 -27.69 7.07
N GLN A 311 -5.63 -27.50 7.06
CA GLN A 311 -5.03 -26.43 7.88
C GLN A 311 -5.59 -25.10 7.39
N THR A 312 -6.18 -24.33 8.30
CA THR A 312 -6.97 -23.15 7.97
C THR A 312 -6.55 -21.97 8.83
N TYR A 313 -6.17 -20.86 8.19
CA TYR A 313 -5.72 -19.64 8.84
C TYR A 313 -6.79 -18.56 8.72
N ILE A 314 -7.40 -18.17 9.85
CA ILE A 314 -8.39 -17.09 9.87
C ILE A 314 -7.68 -15.75 9.59
N PHE A 315 -8.27 -14.94 8.73
CA PHE A 315 -7.88 -13.55 8.50
C PHE A 315 -8.85 -12.64 9.30
N ALA A 316 -8.41 -11.94 10.35
CA ALA A 316 -7.04 -11.85 10.90
C ALA A 316 -7.03 -11.85 12.44
N LEU A 317 -5.83 -11.86 13.03
CA LEU A 317 -5.65 -11.87 14.48
C LEU A 317 -6.17 -10.59 15.13
N PHE A 318 -5.83 -9.43 14.56
CA PHE A 318 -6.17 -8.11 15.08
C PHE A 318 -6.90 -7.26 14.06
N ASN A 319 -7.69 -6.30 14.53
CA ASN A 319 -8.12 -5.17 13.71
C ASN A 319 -6.89 -4.31 13.33
N GLU A 320 -6.74 -4.01 12.04
CA GLU A 320 -5.54 -3.41 11.47
C GLU A 320 -5.81 -1.97 11.00
N ASN A 321 -5.65 -1.00 11.90
CA ASN A 321 -6.14 0.37 11.73
C ASN A 321 -5.46 1.23 10.64
N LEU A 322 -4.42 0.73 9.96
CA LEU A 322 -3.81 1.41 8.80
C LEU A 322 -4.24 0.79 7.46
N LYS A 323 -5.13 -0.20 7.46
CA LYS A 323 -5.73 -0.74 6.23
C LYS A 323 -6.71 0.27 5.56
N PRO A 324 -6.95 0.18 4.25
CA PRO A 324 -7.50 1.31 3.47
C PRO A 324 -9.01 1.56 3.58
N SER A 325 -9.84 0.58 3.98
CA SER A 325 -11.30 0.73 4.16
C SER A 325 -11.74 0.33 5.58
N ILE A 326 -12.96 0.70 5.98
CA ILE A 326 -13.50 0.32 7.29
C ILE A 326 -13.58 -1.21 7.42
N SER A 327 -14.07 -1.90 6.37
CA SER A 327 -14.09 -3.36 6.33
C SER A 327 -12.70 -3.98 6.48
N GLU A 328 -11.72 -3.51 5.72
CA GLU A 328 -10.34 -4.01 5.78
C GLU A 328 -9.68 -3.79 7.16
N GLN A 329 -10.02 -2.70 7.86
CA GLN A 329 -9.55 -2.44 9.23
C GLN A 329 -10.16 -3.38 10.29
N ASN A 330 -11.28 -4.06 9.99
CA ASN A 330 -12.11 -4.76 10.98
C ASN A 330 -12.29 -6.27 10.72
N PHE A 331 -11.28 -6.94 10.17
CA PHE A 331 -11.22 -8.41 10.05
C PHE A 331 -10.75 -9.14 11.32
N GLY A 332 -10.39 -8.43 12.38
CA GLY A 332 -9.78 -9.00 13.58
C GLY A 332 -10.72 -9.89 14.40
N LEU A 333 -10.19 -11.01 14.89
CA LEU A 333 -10.78 -11.76 16.00
C LEU A 333 -10.61 -11.02 17.33
N PHE A 334 -9.51 -10.26 17.49
CA PHE A 334 -9.19 -9.47 18.67
C PHE A 334 -9.00 -7.99 18.33
N LYS A 335 -9.21 -7.13 19.32
CA LYS A 335 -8.76 -5.75 19.30
C LYS A 335 -7.26 -5.68 19.64
N PRO A 336 -6.56 -4.56 19.37
CA PRO A 336 -5.15 -4.41 19.72
C PRO A 336 -4.82 -4.54 21.22
N ASP A 337 -5.80 -4.36 22.11
CA ASP A 337 -5.68 -4.62 23.55
C ASP A 337 -5.81 -6.11 23.94
N MET A 338 -5.86 -7.01 22.94
CA MET A 338 -6.10 -8.46 23.05
C MET A 338 -7.49 -8.87 23.59
N THR A 339 -8.42 -7.93 23.76
CA THR A 339 -9.82 -8.30 24.02
C THR A 339 -10.48 -8.88 22.77
N PRO A 340 -11.33 -9.91 22.86
CA PRO A 340 -12.03 -10.44 21.69
C PRO A 340 -12.99 -9.38 21.13
N VAL A 341 -13.06 -9.27 19.81
CA VAL A 341 -14.15 -8.53 19.14
C VAL A 341 -15.45 -9.33 19.28
N TYR A 342 -15.35 -10.66 19.18
CA TYR A 342 -16.42 -11.65 19.37
C TYR A 342 -15.78 -13.02 19.70
N ASP A 343 -16.49 -13.90 20.43
CA ASP A 343 -15.95 -15.22 20.82
C ASP A 343 -16.32 -16.30 19.79
N VAL A 344 -15.30 -16.85 19.11
CA VAL A 344 -15.42 -17.96 18.15
C VAL A 344 -15.04 -19.33 18.73
N GLY A 345 -14.83 -19.43 20.06
CA GLY A 345 -14.48 -20.68 20.74
C GLY A 345 -12.99 -21.02 20.70
N ILE A 346 -12.11 -20.03 20.51
CA ILE A 346 -10.65 -20.20 20.47
C ILE A 346 -9.93 -19.91 21.78
N LEU A 347 -10.62 -19.29 22.76
CA LEU A 347 -10.07 -19.04 24.09
C LEU A 347 -10.15 -20.31 24.95
N ARG A 348 -9.05 -20.68 25.63
CA ARG A 348 -8.96 -21.89 26.46
C ARG A 348 -9.83 -21.78 27.71
N THR A 349 -9.74 -20.64 28.37
CA THR A 349 -10.67 -20.25 29.43
C THR A 349 -11.90 -19.69 28.75
N LYS A 350 -13.08 -20.26 29.04
CA LYS A 350 -14.36 -19.59 28.75
C LYS A 350 -14.43 -18.32 29.59
N GLN A 351 -13.86 -17.23 29.08
CA GLN A 351 -14.07 -15.90 29.64
C GLN A 351 -15.54 -15.59 29.41
N ALA A 352 -16.33 -15.67 30.48
CA ALA A 352 -17.77 -15.61 30.39
C ALA A 352 -18.24 -14.19 30.06
N LEU A 353 -18.21 -13.83 28.78
CA LEU A 353 -19.03 -12.78 28.20
C LEU A 353 -20.47 -13.27 28.06
N GLY A 354 -21.07 -13.62 29.20
CA GLY A 354 -22.51 -13.52 29.34
C GLY A 354 -22.91 -12.05 29.31
N PRO A 355 -24.15 -11.72 28.91
CA PRO A 355 -24.63 -10.35 29.02
C PRO A 355 -24.52 -9.89 30.47
N THR A 356 -24.01 -8.67 30.68
CA THR A 356 -24.00 -8.04 31.99
C THR A 356 -25.41 -8.06 32.58
N PRO A 357 -25.60 -8.52 33.84
CA PRO A 357 -26.90 -8.46 34.47
C PRO A 357 -27.36 -7.01 34.52
N SER A 358 -28.43 -6.70 33.76
CA SER A 358 -29.14 -5.44 33.95
C SER A 358 -29.56 -5.36 35.41
N SER A 359 -29.25 -4.24 36.06
CA SER A 359 -29.55 -3.99 37.46
C SER A 359 -31.05 -4.10 37.70
N ALA A 360 -31.50 -5.25 38.22
CA ALA A 360 -32.89 -5.46 38.61
C ALA A 360 -33.21 -4.54 39.80
N PRO A 361 -34.20 -3.63 39.68
CA PRO A 361 -34.63 -2.84 40.82
C PRO A 361 -35.39 -3.71 41.81
N THR A 362 -34.99 -3.65 43.08
CA THR A 362 -35.60 -4.39 44.19
C THR A 362 -37.08 -4.05 44.34
N SER A 363 -37.95 -5.05 44.27
CA SER A 363 -39.38 -4.90 44.57
C SER A 363 -39.74 -5.58 45.90
N THR A 364 -40.22 -4.76 46.85
CA THR A 364 -40.86 -5.19 48.11
C THR A 364 -42.27 -4.55 48.13
N PRO A 365 -43.33 -5.24 48.60
CA PRO A 365 -44.67 -5.04 48.03
C PRO A 365 -45.60 -4.11 48.85
N THR A 366 -46.91 -4.24 48.57
CA THR A 366 -48.10 -3.76 49.33
C THR A 366 -48.67 -2.35 48.95
N PRO A 367 -49.99 -2.05 49.13
CA PRO A 367 -50.95 -2.30 48.05
C PRO A 367 -52.01 -1.19 47.77
N THR A 368 -52.85 -1.43 46.74
CA THR A 368 -54.25 -0.93 46.56
C THR A 368 -54.49 0.49 46.02
N SER A 369 -55.02 0.60 44.80
CA SER A 369 -56.39 1.17 44.55
C SER A 369 -56.78 1.21 43.05
N THR A 370 -58.01 0.79 42.79
CA THR A 370 -58.81 0.84 41.54
C THR A 370 -59.64 2.16 41.46
N PRO A 371 -60.47 2.47 40.42
CA PRO A 371 -60.60 1.95 39.03
C PRO A 371 -60.96 2.98 37.89
N THR A 372 -60.59 2.68 36.63
CA THR A 372 -61.37 2.93 35.35
C THR A 372 -61.71 4.38 34.89
N PRO A 373 -62.40 4.64 33.72
CA PRO A 373 -61.90 4.43 32.34
C PRO A 373 -62.26 5.57 31.30
N GLY A 374 -61.70 5.53 30.07
CA GLY A 374 -62.21 6.27 28.87
C GLY A 374 -61.19 7.14 28.09
N VAL A 375 -61.37 7.59 26.82
CA VAL A 375 -62.32 7.32 25.70
C VAL A 375 -61.70 7.81 24.34
N ALA A 376 -61.96 7.08 23.23
CA ALA A 376 -62.02 7.46 21.78
C ALA A 376 -60.84 8.02 20.91
N LYS A 377 -60.67 7.33 19.74
CA LYS A 377 -60.57 7.76 18.30
C LYS A 377 -59.61 8.89 17.80
N GLY A 378 -58.97 8.63 16.64
CA GLY A 378 -58.10 9.55 15.84
C GLY A 378 -58.85 10.54 14.92
N PRO A 379 -58.33 10.97 13.72
CA PRO A 379 -57.39 10.29 12.80
C PRO A 379 -56.26 11.18 12.20
N SER A 380 -55.52 10.64 11.21
CA SER A 380 -54.52 11.34 10.36
C SER A 380 -55.12 12.37 9.37
N PRO A 381 -54.26 13.17 8.73
CA PRO A 381 -54.36 13.34 7.27
C PRO A 381 -53.03 13.24 6.50
N THR A 382 -53.15 12.90 5.22
CA THR A 382 -52.09 12.77 4.21
C THR A 382 -52.03 14.03 3.32
N SER A 383 -50.85 14.47 2.85
CA SER A 383 -50.73 15.30 1.65
C SER A 383 -49.33 15.28 1.00
N THR A 384 -49.30 15.55 -0.31
CA THR A 384 -48.16 15.55 -1.26
C THR A 384 -48.56 16.45 -2.46
N PRO A 385 -47.68 16.88 -3.39
CA PRO A 385 -46.35 17.53 -3.28
C PRO A 385 -46.23 18.82 -4.16
N THR A 386 -45.00 19.33 -4.39
CA THR A 386 -44.52 20.33 -5.43
C THR A 386 -44.75 21.86 -5.22
N PRO A 387 -43.99 22.78 -5.87
CA PRO A 387 -42.52 22.78 -6.19
C PRO A 387 -41.77 24.16 -6.04
N GLY A 388 -40.43 24.15 -5.85
CA GLY A 388 -39.49 25.29 -6.05
C GLY A 388 -39.44 26.36 -4.92
N VAL A 389 -38.38 27.17 -4.69
CA VAL A 389 -37.08 27.45 -5.35
C VAL A 389 -36.01 27.81 -4.26
N ALA A 390 -34.71 27.73 -4.61
CA ALA A 390 -33.53 27.74 -3.73
C ALA A 390 -33.18 29.01 -2.92
N LYS A 391 -32.42 28.80 -1.82
CA LYS A 391 -31.30 29.63 -1.36
C LYS A 391 -30.24 28.77 -0.66
N GLY A 392 -28.95 29.06 -0.88
CA GLY A 392 -27.84 28.14 -0.60
C GLY A 392 -27.18 28.23 0.79
N PRO A 393 -26.23 27.33 1.10
CA PRO A 393 -25.53 27.28 2.39
C PRO A 393 -24.19 28.04 2.40
N SER A 394 -23.89 28.64 3.54
CA SER A 394 -22.53 28.99 4.00
C SER A 394 -22.26 28.28 5.34
N PRO A 395 -21.02 28.24 5.84
CA PRO A 395 -20.10 27.13 5.60
C PRO A 395 -20.03 26.19 6.81
N GLY A 396 -20.50 24.95 6.64
CA GLY A 396 -20.33 23.87 7.62
C GLY A 396 -19.11 23.02 7.28
N VAL A 397 -18.10 23.02 8.17
CA VAL A 397 -16.90 22.17 8.03
C VAL A 397 -17.32 20.70 8.01
N SER A 398 -17.17 20.06 6.86
CA SER A 398 -17.49 18.65 6.62
C SER A 398 -16.43 18.08 5.68
N GLY A 399 -15.79 16.97 6.08
CA GLY A 399 -14.76 16.33 5.28
C GLY A 399 -15.37 15.73 4.01
N GLY A 400 -14.99 16.26 2.85
CA GLY A 400 -15.39 15.71 1.56
C GLY A 400 -14.56 14.50 1.17
N THR A 401 -15.15 13.62 0.37
CA THR A 401 -14.45 12.67 -0.50
C THR A 401 -14.50 13.18 -1.94
N TRP A 402 -13.51 12.83 -2.74
CA TRP A 402 -13.44 13.18 -4.17
C TRP A 402 -13.14 11.95 -5.02
N CYS A 403 -13.66 11.90 -6.24
CA CYS A 403 -13.30 10.86 -7.21
C CYS A 403 -12.17 11.35 -8.12
N VAL A 404 -11.13 10.55 -8.32
CA VAL A 404 -10.02 10.86 -9.24
C VAL A 404 -9.65 9.64 -10.11
N PRO A 405 -9.05 9.83 -11.29
CA PRO A 405 -8.61 8.73 -12.15
C PRO A 405 -7.45 7.98 -11.51
N LYS A 406 -7.50 6.65 -11.48
CA LYS A 406 -6.35 5.82 -11.07
C LYS A 406 -5.16 6.05 -12.00
N SER A 407 -3.96 6.02 -11.42
CA SER A 407 -2.70 6.25 -12.14
C SER A 407 -2.44 5.26 -13.28
N ASN A 408 -3.06 4.06 -13.25
CA ASN A 408 -2.93 3.01 -14.25
C ASN A 408 -4.09 2.94 -15.27
N ALA A 409 -5.13 3.78 -15.16
CA ALA A 409 -6.18 3.84 -16.17
C ALA A 409 -5.61 4.35 -17.51
N SER A 410 -5.98 3.76 -18.65
CA SER A 410 -5.52 4.23 -19.96
C SER A 410 -6.31 5.44 -20.44
N ASP A 411 -5.73 6.27 -21.31
CA ASP A 411 -6.41 7.48 -21.78
C ASP A 411 -7.66 7.15 -22.62
N GLU A 412 -7.71 6.00 -23.31
CA GLU A 412 -8.93 5.54 -24.01
C GLU A 412 -10.07 5.23 -23.03
N ALA A 413 -9.76 4.61 -21.89
CA ALA A 413 -10.75 4.32 -20.86
C ALA A 413 -11.19 5.60 -20.14
N LEU A 414 -10.28 6.56 -19.94
CA LEU A 414 -10.61 7.87 -19.39
C LEU A 414 -11.43 8.73 -20.35
N GLN A 415 -11.25 8.60 -21.67
CA GLN A 415 -12.12 9.24 -22.66
C GLN A 415 -13.53 8.65 -22.60
N ALA A 416 -13.66 7.31 -22.53
CA ALA A 416 -14.95 6.66 -22.36
C ALA A 416 -15.70 7.12 -21.08
N ASN A 417 -14.98 7.43 -19.99
CA ASN A 417 -15.58 8.02 -18.79
C ASN A 417 -16.11 9.44 -19.02
N ILE A 418 -15.33 10.29 -19.71
CA ILE A 418 -15.78 11.65 -20.07
C ILE A 418 -17.05 11.55 -20.90
N ASP A 419 -17.01 10.74 -21.96
CA ASP A 419 -18.12 10.57 -22.88
C ASP A 419 -19.36 10.02 -22.15
N TYR A 420 -19.19 9.08 -21.23
CA TYR A 420 -20.27 8.60 -20.36
C TYR A 420 -20.86 9.75 -19.51
N VAL A 421 -20.05 10.46 -18.73
CA VAL A 421 -20.53 11.55 -17.85
C VAL A 421 -21.26 12.63 -18.64
N CYS A 422 -20.69 13.07 -19.76
CA CYS A 422 -21.28 14.14 -20.57
C CYS A 422 -22.61 13.73 -21.24
N ASN A 423 -22.83 12.43 -21.48
CA ASN A 423 -24.09 11.90 -21.98
C ASN A 423 -25.15 11.66 -20.87
N THR A 424 -24.78 11.68 -19.58
CA THR A 424 -25.75 11.54 -18.47
C THR A 424 -26.50 12.83 -18.10
N GLY A 425 -26.20 13.95 -18.77
CA GLY A 425 -26.85 15.25 -18.53
C GLY A 425 -26.12 16.17 -17.55
N LEU A 426 -24.93 15.78 -17.08
CA LEU A 426 -24.03 16.64 -16.32
C LEU A 426 -23.37 17.71 -17.22
N ASP A 427 -23.17 18.92 -16.68
CA ASP A 427 -22.61 20.02 -17.46
C ASP A 427 -21.10 19.82 -17.69
N CYS A 428 -20.75 19.33 -18.88
CA CYS A 428 -19.37 19.19 -19.33
C CYS A 428 -18.78 20.45 -20.00
N LYS A 429 -19.52 21.56 -20.15
CA LYS A 429 -18.93 22.83 -20.67
C LYS A 429 -17.65 23.26 -19.96
N PRO A 430 -17.43 23.00 -18.64
CA PRO A 430 -16.15 23.26 -17.99
C PRO A 430 -14.94 22.58 -18.64
N ILE A 431 -15.07 21.41 -19.25
CA ILE A 431 -13.98 20.65 -19.88
C ILE A 431 -14.01 20.68 -21.42
N GLN A 432 -14.86 21.52 -22.03
CA GLN A 432 -14.87 21.75 -23.47
C GLN A 432 -14.00 22.98 -23.82
N ASP A 433 -13.67 23.17 -25.10
CA ASP A 433 -12.83 24.29 -25.53
C ASP A 433 -13.41 25.65 -25.08
N GLY A 434 -12.54 26.51 -24.52
CA GLY A 434 -12.92 27.74 -23.82
C GLY A 434 -13.44 27.58 -22.38
N GLY A 435 -13.63 26.36 -21.88
CA GLY A 435 -14.15 26.06 -20.54
C GLY A 435 -13.16 26.23 -19.37
N PRO A 436 -13.62 26.55 -18.15
CA PRO A 436 -12.76 26.81 -16.98
C PRO A 436 -11.86 25.66 -16.49
N CYS A 437 -12.13 24.42 -16.92
CA CYS A 437 -11.37 23.20 -16.58
C CYS A 437 -10.82 22.49 -17.83
N PHE A 438 -10.81 23.18 -18.98
CA PHE A 438 -10.26 22.65 -20.24
C PHE A 438 -8.73 22.51 -20.24
N ASN A 439 -8.02 23.24 -19.38
CA ASN A 439 -6.56 23.19 -19.29
C ASN A 439 -6.07 22.56 -17.96
N PRO A 440 -5.02 21.70 -17.99
CA PRO A 440 -4.31 21.23 -19.18
C PRO A 440 -5.23 20.39 -20.08
N ASN A 441 -5.09 20.53 -21.40
CA ASN A 441 -5.90 19.79 -22.37
C ASN A 441 -5.35 18.36 -22.51
N THR A 442 -5.69 17.51 -21.54
CA THR A 442 -5.35 16.08 -21.54
C THR A 442 -6.56 15.28 -21.10
N VAL A 443 -6.71 14.07 -21.64
CA VAL A 443 -7.86 13.21 -21.32
C VAL A 443 -7.95 12.95 -19.81
N ARG A 444 -6.82 12.78 -19.13
CA ARG A 444 -6.78 12.54 -17.68
C ARG A 444 -7.27 13.71 -16.82
N SER A 445 -6.94 14.96 -17.17
CA SER A 445 -7.41 16.13 -16.42
C SER A 445 -8.90 16.35 -16.62
N HIS A 446 -9.40 16.20 -17.86
CA HIS A 446 -10.83 16.28 -18.17
C HIS A 446 -11.61 15.16 -17.48
N ALA A 447 -11.11 13.92 -17.50
CA ALA A 447 -11.70 12.79 -16.80
C ALA A 447 -11.71 13.02 -15.28
N SER A 448 -10.64 13.58 -14.70
CA SER A 448 -10.62 13.89 -13.27
C SER A 448 -11.68 14.91 -12.86
N TYR A 449 -12.02 15.85 -13.74
CA TYR A 449 -13.14 16.76 -13.49
C TYR A 449 -14.49 16.06 -13.67
N ALA A 450 -14.70 15.37 -14.80
CA ALA A 450 -15.95 14.70 -15.13
C ALA A 450 -16.34 13.63 -14.10
N MET A 451 -15.39 12.75 -13.74
CA MET A 451 -15.59 11.66 -12.78
C MET A 451 -15.90 12.21 -11.38
N ASN A 452 -15.22 13.29 -10.95
CA ASN A 452 -15.56 13.94 -9.69
C ASN A 452 -16.92 14.65 -9.74
N ALA A 453 -17.25 15.37 -10.82
CA ALA A 453 -18.53 16.05 -10.97
C ALA A 453 -19.70 15.06 -10.92
N TYR A 454 -19.57 13.92 -11.60
CA TYR A 454 -20.52 12.81 -11.52
C TYR A 454 -20.62 12.24 -10.09
N TYR A 455 -19.49 11.90 -9.47
CA TYR A 455 -19.45 11.39 -8.10
C TYR A 455 -20.12 12.32 -7.08
N GLN A 456 -19.90 13.64 -7.17
CA GLN A 456 -20.54 14.61 -6.28
C GLN A 456 -22.05 14.72 -6.55
N ALA A 457 -22.48 14.68 -7.82
CA ALA A 457 -23.89 14.80 -8.20
C ALA A 457 -24.72 13.55 -7.91
N SER A 458 -24.12 12.36 -7.98
CA SER A 458 -24.77 11.06 -7.74
C SER A 458 -24.89 10.68 -6.27
N GLY A 459 -24.37 11.51 -5.35
CA GLY A 459 -24.51 11.31 -3.90
C GLY A 459 -23.28 10.74 -3.19
N ARG A 460 -22.15 10.62 -3.89
CA ARG A 460 -20.85 10.15 -3.36
C ARG A 460 -20.81 8.69 -2.90
N HIS A 461 -21.51 7.78 -3.58
CA HIS A 461 -21.39 6.34 -3.32
C HIS A 461 -20.18 5.76 -4.06
N ASP A 462 -19.60 4.66 -3.57
CA ASP A 462 -18.36 4.10 -4.14
C ASP A 462 -18.49 3.71 -5.63
N LEU A 463 -19.66 3.21 -6.01
CA LEU A 463 -20.00 2.88 -7.40
C LEU A 463 -20.01 4.09 -8.33
N ASP A 464 -20.32 5.28 -7.81
CA ASP A 464 -20.32 6.54 -8.58
C ASP A 464 -18.89 6.99 -8.93
N CYS A 465 -17.86 6.35 -8.36
CA CYS A 465 -16.45 6.58 -8.68
C CYS A 465 -15.77 5.38 -9.37
N ASP A 466 -16.41 4.22 -9.49
CA ASP A 466 -15.73 3.04 -10.03
C ASP A 466 -15.30 3.23 -11.50
N PHE A 467 -16.20 3.71 -12.36
CA PHE A 467 -15.95 3.97 -13.77
C PHE A 467 -15.26 2.80 -14.49
N ASN A 468 -15.84 1.59 -14.41
CA ASN A 468 -15.25 0.37 -14.95
C ASN A 468 -13.82 0.15 -14.39
N HIS A 469 -13.71 0.25 -13.06
CA HIS A 469 -12.49 0.19 -12.26
C HIS A 469 -11.42 1.24 -12.54
N THR A 470 -11.69 2.31 -13.29
CA THR A 470 -10.69 3.35 -13.60
C THR A 470 -10.64 4.53 -12.63
N GLY A 471 -11.66 4.73 -11.78
CA GLY A 471 -11.66 5.77 -10.75
C GLY A 471 -11.35 5.24 -9.34
N VAL A 472 -10.92 6.15 -8.46
CA VAL A 472 -10.61 5.90 -7.05
C VAL A 472 -11.00 7.10 -6.18
N ILE A 473 -11.53 6.82 -4.99
CA ILE A 473 -11.88 7.85 -4.01
C ILE A 473 -10.63 8.30 -3.25
N THR A 474 -10.46 9.61 -3.10
CA THR A 474 -9.45 10.25 -2.26
C THR A 474 -10.10 11.05 -1.14
N TYR A 475 -9.47 10.99 0.05
CA TYR A 475 -9.79 11.80 1.23
C TYR A 475 -8.89 13.04 1.35
N THR A 476 -7.82 13.12 0.54
CA THR A 476 -7.03 14.34 0.39
C THR A 476 -7.67 15.20 -0.68
N ASP A 477 -7.97 16.46 -0.35
CA ASP A 477 -8.53 17.42 -1.30
C ASP A 477 -7.57 17.61 -2.50
N PRO A 478 -7.95 17.18 -3.73
CA PRO A 478 -7.12 17.39 -4.91
C PRO A 478 -6.99 18.89 -5.27
N ASN A 479 -7.79 19.78 -4.67
CA ASN A 479 -7.79 21.21 -4.98
C ASN A 479 -6.46 21.91 -4.74
N LYS A 480 -5.56 21.45 -3.86
CA LYS A 480 -4.23 22.07 -3.74
C LYS A 480 -3.40 21.93 -5.02
N GLY A 481 -3.57 20.82 -5.76
CA GLY A 481 -3.03 20.67 -7.11
C GLY A 481 -3.92 21.36 -8.16
N ALA A 482 -5.25 21.34 -8.00
CA ALA A 482 -6.15 22.01 -8.94
C ALA A 482 -5.95 23.53 -8.96
N LEU A 483 -5.62 24.18 -7.85
CA LEU A 483 -5.29 25.62 -7.77
C LEU A 483 -4.09 26.01 -8.66
N VAL A 484 -3.23 25.07 -9.04
CA VAL A 484 -2.10 25.32 -9.95
C VAL A 484 -2.58 25.41 -11.41
N CYS A 485 -3.68 24.73 -11.75
CA CYS A 485 -4.18 24.57 -13.13
C CYS A 485 -5.57 25.18 -13.38
N ALA A 486 -6.34 25.53 -12.35
CA ALA A 486 -7.74 25.95 -12.48
C ALA A 486 -7.88 27.31 -13.19
N SER A 487 -8.72 27.41 -14.22
CA SER A 487 -8.99 28.74 -14.80
C SER A 487 -9.92 29.55 -13.90
N THR A 488 -9.54 30.78 -13.61
CA THR A 488 -10.28 31.71 -12.75
C THR A 488 -11.31 32.50 -13.54
N GLY A 489 -12.08 31.82 -14.40
CA GLY A 489 -12.89 32.45 -15.46
C GLY A 489 -13.89 33.52 -14.99
N GLY A 490 -14.31 33.49 -13.73
CA GLY A 490 -15.19 34.51 -13.12
C GLY A 490 -14.53 35.85 -12.77
N TYR A 491 -13.19 35.97 -12.76
CA TYR A 491 -12.47 37.16 -12.26
C TYR A 491 -11.42 37.73 -13.24
N GLY A 492 -11.35 37.21 -14.47
CA GLY A 492 -10.32 37.56 -15.45
C GLY A 492 -10.79 37.44 -16.90
N PHE A 493 -9.83 37.38 -17.82
CA PHE A 493 -10.10 36.99 -19.21
C PHE A 493 -10.26 35.45 -19.26
N PRO A 494 -11.06 34.89 -20.18
CA PRO A 494 -11.12 33.43 -20.36
C PRO A 494 -9.72 32.83 -20.52
N GLY A 495 -9.48 31.65 -19.94
CA GLY A 495 -8.14 31.03 -19.89
C GLY A 495 -7.14 31.66 -18.91
N SER A 496 -7.52 32.70 -18.15
CA SER A 496 -6.67 33.19 -17.03
C SER A 496 -6.53 32.10 -15.95
N THR A 497 -5.31 31.91 -15.45
CA THR A 497 -5.00 31.04 -14.29
C THR A 497 -4.81 31.88 -13.02
N PRO A 498 -4.68 31.29 -11.81
CA PRO A 498 -4.48 32.06 -10.58
C PRO A 498 -3.14 32.81 -10.59
N LEU A 499 -2.16 32.32 -11.36
CA LEU A 499 -0.90 33.02 -11.62
C LEU A 499 -1.10 34.31 -12.43
N HIS A 500 -2.07 34.36 -13.34
CA HIS A 500 -2.47 35.59 -14.03
C HIS A 500 -3.14 36.60 -13.07
N LEU A 501 -3.95 36.12 -12.12
CA LEU A 501 -4.58 36.99 -11.11
C LEU A 501 -3.55 37.51 -10.11
N ALA A 502 -2.64 36.66 -9.62
CA ALA A 502 -1.55 37.08 -8.75
C ALA A 502 -0.63 38.10 -9.43
N ALA A 503 -0.29 37.89 -10.71
CA ALA A 503 0.41 38.85 -11.55
C ALA A 503 -0.35 40.17 -11.76
N ARG A 504 -1.68 40.13 -11.86
CA ARG A 504 -2.56 41.30 -12.01
C ARG A 504 -2.73 42.10 -10.71
N GLY A 505 -2.73 41.41 -9.57
CA GLY A 505 -2.84 42.02 -8.23
C GLY A 505 -1.50 42.40 -7.60
N GLY A 506 -0.38 42.06 -8.24
CA GLY A 506 0.97 42.33 -7.72
C GLY A 506 1.36 41.49 -6.51
N SER A 507 0.66 40.37 -6.25
CA SER A 507 0.93 39.52 -5.09
C SER A 507 2.14 38.63 -5.36
N LEU A 508 3.29 39.05 -4.85
CA LEU A 508 4.54 38.33 -5.01
C LEU A 508 4.49 36.97 -4.29
N ASP A 509 3.92 36.90 -3.08
CA ASP A 509 3.83 35.66 -2.30
C ASP A 509 2.92 34.61 -2.94
N CYS A 510 1.78 35.02 -3.51
CA CYS A 510 0.94 34.10 -4.29
C CYS A 510 1.66 33.58 -5.55
N ILE A 511 2.49 34.41 -6.21
CA ILE A 511 3.32 33.95 -7.34
C ILE A 511 4.35 32.91 -6.88
N ARG A 512 5.02 33.14 -5.74
CA ARG A 512 6.01 32.20 -5.17
C ARG A 512 5.40 30.82 -4.95
N GLU A 513 4.30 30.78 -4.21
CA GLU A 513 3.62 29.54 -3.84
C GLU A 513 3.13 28.79 -5.09
N LEU A 514 2.43 29.49 -6.00
CA LEU A 514 1.96 28.89 -7.25
C LEU A 514 3.10 28.33 -8.12
N LEU A 515 4.23 29.03 -8.23
CA LEU A 515 5.39 28.55 -8.99
C LEU A 515 6.06 27.34 -8.32
N ALA A 516 6.19 27.32 -6.99
CA ALA A 516 6.76 26.18 -6.25
C ALA A 516 5.92 24.90 -6.39
N TRP A 517 4.60 25.05 -6.51
CA TRP A 517 3.67 23.94 -6.79
C TRP A 517 3.49 23.62 -8.28
N GLY A 518 4.20 24.30 -9.18
CA GLY A 518 4.31 23.94 -10.61
C GLY A 518 3.43 24.73 -11.58
N ALA A 519 2.98 25.94 -11.22
CA ALA A 519 2.17 26.76 -12.11
C ALA A 519 2.96 27.20 -13.35
N ASP A 520 2.40 26.96 -14.54
CA ASP A 520 3.08 27.35 -15.77
C ASP A 520 3.08 28.87 -15.98
N ARG A 521 4.27 29.47 -15.88
CA ARG A 521 4.53 30.90 -16.16
C ARG A 521 4.43 31.27 -17.63
N LEU A 522 4.34 30.29 -18.54
CA LEU A 522 4.21 30.45 -19.99
C LEU A 522 2.78 30.18 -20.50
N GLN A 523 1.86 29.73 -19.63
CA GLN A 523 0.46 29.53 -19.97
C GLN A 523 -0.14 30.83 -20.49
N ARG A 524 -0.88 30.75 -21.59
CA ARG A 524 -1.56 31.91 -22.20
C ARG A 524 -3.02 31.96 -21.81
N ASP A 525 -3.53 33.16 -21.55
CA ASP A 525 -4.97 33.44 -21.55
C ASP A 525 -5.53 33.49 -22.98
N ALA A 526 -6.85 33.59 -23.14
CA ALA A 526 -7.52 33.67 -24.45
C ALA A 526 -7.19 34.94 -25.26
N SER A 527 -6.50 35.92 -24.66
CA SER A 527 -5.93 37.07 -25.38
C SER A 527 -4.46 36.88 -25.76
N GLY A 528 -3.93 35.66 -25.59
CA GLY A 528 -2.56 35.27 -25.92
C GLY A 528 -1.50 35.79 -24.94
N ARG A 529 -1.90 36.40 -23.81
CA ARG A 529 -0.98 36.96 -22.81
C ARG A 529 -0.57 35.89 -21.81
N ILE A 530 0.69 35.92 -21.41
CA ILE A 530 1.24 35.15 -20.29
C ILE A 530 1.24 35.99 -19.01
N PRO A 531 1.35 35.40 -17.80
CA PRO A 531 1.38 36.12 -16.52
C PRO A 531 2.39 37.27 -16.48
N TYR A 532 3.58 37.09 -17.09
CA TYR A 532 4.59 38.14 -17.24
C TYR A 532 4.05 39.42 -17.91
N LEU A 533 3.33 39.27 -19.03
CA LEU A 533 2.76 40.40 -19.77
C LEU A 533 1.63 41.08 -18.98
N VAL A 534 0.91 40.33 -18.13
CA VAL A 534 -0.07 40.88 -17.19
C VAL A 534 0.61 41.70 -16.10
N ALA A 535 1.67 41.18 -15.47
CA ALA A 535 2.45 41.91 -14.47
C ALA A 535 3.05 43.21 -15.03
N LEU A 536 3.62 43.17 -16.26
CA LEU A 536 4.12 44.36 -16.95
C LEU A 536 3.00 45.39 -17.23
N LYS A 537 1.86 44.94 -17.77
CA LYS A 537 0.70 45.82 -18.06
C LYS A 537 0.21 46.55 -16.80
N HIS A 538 0.26 45.88 -15.65
CA HIS A 538 -0.14 46.43 -14.35
C HIS A 538 1.02 47.08 -13.56
N LYS A 539 2.21 47.24 -14.17
CA LYS A 539 3.41 47.87 -13.60
C LYS A 539 3.98 47.17 -12.34
N HIS A 540 3.67 45.89 -12.12
CA HIS A 540 4.20 45.09 -11.01
C HIS A 540 5.58 44.53 -11.35
N GLY A 541 6.61 45.38 -11.33
CA GLY A 541 7.95 45.03 -11.81
C GLY A 541 8.63 43.86 -11.09
N ALA A 542 8.46 43.71 -9.77
CA ALA A 542 8.96 42.54 -9.03
C ALA A 542 8.31 41.23 -9.52
N CYS A 543 6.98 41.23 -9.68
CA CYS A 543 6.22 40.10 -10.22
C CYS A 543 6.65 39.77 -11.66
N ALA A 544 6.86 40.81 -12.48
CA ALA A 544 7.32 40.65 -13.85
C ALA A 544 8.74 40.07 -13.91
N ALA A 545 9.67 40.47 -13.03
CA ALA A 545 11.02 39.92 -13.00
C ALA A 545 11.04 38.41 -12.72
N LEU A 546 10.20 37.93 -11.79
CA LEU A 546 10.09 36.50 -11.47
C LEU A 546 9.38 35.69 -12.57
N LEU A 547 8.34 36.27 -13.18
CA LEU A 547 7.54 35.62 -14.23
C LEU A 547 8.18 35.68 -15.62
N ASN A 548 9.20 36.53 -15.82
CA ASN A 548 9.90 36.70 -17.10
C ASN A 548 10.38 35.34 -17.67
N PRO A 549 9.98 34.96 -18.90
CA PRO A 549 10.42 33.72 -19.53
C PRO A 549 11.94 33.56 -19.60
N SER A 550 12.69 34.67 -19.71
CA SER A 550 14.16 34.67 -19.78
C SER A 550 14.84 34.58 -18.41
N SER A 551 14.10 34.73 -17.30
CA SER A 551 14.63 34.48 -15.96
C SER A 551 14.74 32.96 -15.72
N ALA A 552 15.68 32.55 -14.86
CA ALA A 552 15.86 31.15 -14.46
C ALA A 552 14.53 30.47 -14.06
N GLU A 553 14.36 29.19 -14.40
CA GLU A 553 13.19 28.42 -13.99
C GLU A 553 13.14 28.26 -12.45
N PRO A 554 11.95 28.29 -11.82
CA PRO A 554 11.80 27.95 -10.40
C PRO A 554 12.03 26.44 -10.19
N LEU A 555 12.51 26.07 -9.01
CA LEU A 555 12.43 24.69 -8.54
C LEU A 555 10.96 24.41 -8.19
N VAL A 556 10.46 23.26 -8.63
CA VAL A 556 9.07 22.80 -8.43
C VAL A 556 9.11 21.58 -7.52
N TRP A 557 8.09 21.40 -6.68
CA TRP A 557 7.98 20.20 -5.83
C TRP A 557 8.07 18.91 -6.67
N PRO A 558 9.07 18.04 -6.43
CA PRO A 558 9.28 16.85 -7.26
C PRO A 558 8.09 15.90 -7.26
N SER A 559 7.67 15.49 -8.46
CA SER A 559 6.67 14.42 -8.66
C SER A 559 7.04 13.13 -7.89
N PRO A 560 8.30 12.63 -7.91
CA PRO A 560 8.68 11.44 -7.17
C PRO A 560 8.48 11.55 -5.65
N LEU A 561 8.74 12.73 -5.05
CA LEU A 561 8.55 12.95 -3.60
C LEU A 561 7.08 12.92 -3.17
N LYS A 562 6.12 12.99 -4.12
CA LYS A 562 4.69 12.78 -3.88
C LYS A 562 4.32 11.28 -3.74
N PHE A 563 5.19 10.38 -4.20
CA PHE A 563 4.93 8.94 -4.29
C PHE A 563 5.97 8.07 -3.56
N ILE A 564 7.02 8.65 -2.96
CA ILE A 564 7.83 7.98 -1.94
C ILE A 564 6.88 7.60 -0.80
N SER A 565 6.74 6.29 -0.56
CA SER A 565 5.81 5.75 0.43
C SER A 565 6.26 6.17 1.82
N GLU A 566 5.46 7.03 2.44
CA GLU A 566 5.75 7.65 3.75
C GLU A 566 7.03 8.50 3.76
N LEU A 567 7.02 9.61 3.02
CA LEU A 567 7.89 10.74 3.37
C LEU A 567 7.53 11.20 4.80
N ASN A 568 8.44 11.03 5.76
CA ASN A 568 8.24 11.45 7.15
C ASN A 568 7.81 12.93 7.19
N GLN A 569 6.80 13.27 8.00
CA GLN A 569 6.21 14.62 8.04
C GLN A 569 7.22 15.73 8.39
N GLU A 570 8.25 15.42 9.19
CA GLU A 570 9.37 16.31 9.50
C GLU A 570 10.33 16.45 8.31
N ALA A 571 10.69 15.33 7.67
CA ALA A 571 11.51 15.33 6.46
C ALA A 571 10.81 16.08 5.30
N LYS A 572 9.48 15.95 5.20
CA LYS A 572 8.63 16.72 4.28
C LYS A 572 8.71 18.21 4.58
N ALA A 573 8.52 18.62 5.84
CA ALA A 573 8.60 20.03 6.23
C ALA A 573 9.98 20.64 5.93
N LEU A 574 11.08 19.90 6.20
CA LEU A 574 12.44 20.32 5.87
C LEU A 574 12.66 20.45 4.35
N LEU A 575 12.09 19.55 3.54
CA LEU A 575 12.17 19.62 2.08
C LEU A 575 11.29 20.74 1.50
N GLU A 576 10.10 21.01 2.07
CA GLU A 576 9.25 22.14 1.69
C GLU A 576 9.95 23.47 2.02
N GLN A 577 10.57 23.57 3.20
CA GLN A 577 11.36 24.73 3.62
C GLN A 577 12.59 24.94 2.70
N ALA A 578 13.36 23.89 2.41
CA ALA A 578 14.52 23.97 1.54
C ALA A 578 14.16 24.34 0.09
N LEU A 579 12.99 23.90 -0.42
CA LEU A 579 12.48 24.29 -1.73
C LEU A 579 12.16 25.78 -1.78
N MET A 580 11.49 26.29 -0.75
CA MET A 580 11.12 27.71 -0.64
C MET A 580 12.37 28.60 -0.48
N GLU A 581 13.38 28.18 0.28
CA GLU A 581 14.63 28.94 0.45
C GLU A 581 15.49 28.93 -0.84
N ALA A 582 15.63 27.80 -1.51
CA ALA A 582 16.36 27.73 -2.78
C ALA A 582 15.69 28.59 -3.87
N ASN A 583 14.36 28.64 -3.90
CA ASN A 583 13.63 29.56 -4.77
C ASN A 583 13.82 31.03 -4.35
N ARG A 584 13.83 31.34 -3.05
CA ARG A 584 14.07 32.70 -2.52
C ARG A 584 15.45 33.25 -2.88
N GLU A 585 16.51 32.46 -2.77
CA GLU A 585 17.86 32.91 -3.16
C GLU A 585 17.96 33.08 -4.69
N ARG A 586 17.29 32.22 -5.47
CA ARG A 586 17.12 32.40 -6.92
C ARG A 586 16.40 33.73 -7.23
N GLU A 587 15.31 34.06 -6.54
CA GLU A 587 14.59 35.33 -6.71
C GLU A 587 15.46 36.54 -6.38
N LYS A 588 16.19 36.49 -5.26
CA LYS A 588 17.14 37.53 -4.85
C LYS A 588 18.17 37.80 -5.93
N ASN A 589 18.68 36.76 -6.60
CA ASN A 589 19.60 36.90 -7.73
C ASN A 589 18.93 37.45 -9.02
N ILE A 590 17.65 37.14 -9.27
CA ILE A 590 16.86 37.72 -10.37
C ILE A 590 16.54 39.21 -10.13
N LEU A 591 16.29 39.60 -8.88
CA LEU A 591 15.96 40.97 -8.48
C LEU A 591 17.20 41.86 -8.25
N LYS A 592 18.40 41.25 -8.12
CA LYS A 592 19.68 41.92 -7.91
C LYS A 592 19.98 42.90 -9.05
N GLY A 593 20.14 44.18 -8.72
CA GLY A 593 20.36 45.24 -9.70
C GLY A 593 19.06 45.80 -10.33
N THR A 594 17.88 45.38 -9.87
CA THR A 594 16.61 46.01 -10.22
C THR A 594 16.16 47.01 -9.14
N VAL A 595 15.32 47.97 -9.53
CA VAL A 595 14.69 48.99 -8.65
C VAL A 595 13.77 48.36 -7.58
N TYR A 596 13.52 47.05 -7.65
CA TYR A 596 12.63 46.29 -6.77
C TYR A 596 13.38 45.39 -5.79
N SER A 597 14.64 45.72 -5.49
CA SER A 597 15.42 45.03 -4.47
C SER A 597 14.71 45.13 -3.11
N LEU A 598 14.42 43.99 -2.46
CA LEU A 598 13.84 43.97 -1.11
C LEU A 598 14.80 44.68 -0.14
N PRO A 599 14.31 45.55 0.76
CA PRO A 599 15.17 46.16 1.76
C PRO A 599 15.68 45.09 2.72
N SER A 600 16.99 45.07 2.96
CA SER A 600 17.58 44.38 4.12
C SER A 600 16.93 44.92 5.40
N PRO A 601 16.78 44.11 6.47
CA PRO A 601 16.36 44.63 7.76
C PRO A 601 17.37 45.69 8.24
N SER A 602 16.92 46.94 8.39
CA SER A 602 17.76 48.02 8.91
C SER A 602 18.05 47.77 10.40
N PRO A 603 19.30 47.94 10.87
CA PRO A 603 19.65 47.71 12.27
C PRO A 603 19.11 48.84 13.16
N SER A 604 18.35 48.48 14.19
CA SER A 604 18.06 49.38 15.31
C SER A 604 19.19 49.28 16.34
N ASN A 605 20.00 50.33 16.42
CA ASN A 605 21.20 50.50 17.24
C ASN A 605 21.19 49.84 18.64
N SER A 606 22.22 49.04 18.90
CA SER A 606 23.10 49.27 20.05
C SER A 606 24.53 48.87 19.68
N ASP A 607 25.33 49.86 19.33
CA ASP A 607 26.75 49.69 18.96
C ASP A 607 27.59 49.46 20.23
N VAL A 608 28.22 48.30 20.32
CA VAL A 608 29.43 48.09 21.14
C VAL A 608 30.32 47.13 20.37
N GLY A 609 31.38 47.66 19.75
CA GLY A 609 32.33 46.85 19.01
C GLY A 609 33.13 45.89 19.91
N LEU A 610 33.37 44.69 19.41
CA LEU A 610 34.53 43.89 19.77
C LEU A 610 35.11 43.32 18.48
N GLU A 611 36.31 43.77 18.11
CA GLU A 611 37.12 43.12 17.07
C GLU A 611 37.64 41.77 17.59
N ASP A 612 38.05 40.92 16.66
CA ASP A 612 38.79 39.67 16.87
C ASP A 612 38.23 38.67 17.90
N ASN A 613 37.59 37.62 17.38
CA ASN A 613 38.05 36.26 17.64
C ASN A 613 37.60 35.32 16.51
N ILE A 614 38.56 34.80 15.75
CA ILE A 614 38.38 33.56 14.99
C ILE A 614 38.31 32.44 16.03
N SER A 615 37.09 32.09 16.45
CA SER A 615 36.85 30.86 17.22
C SER A 615 36.63 29.71 16.26
N GLU A 616 37.28 28.58 16.56
CA GLU A 616 37.27 27.37 15.74
C GLU A 616 35.83 26.84 15.64
N VAL A 617 35.24 26.88 14.45
CA VAL A 617 33.96 26.23 14.18
C VAL A 617 34.17 24.73 14.31
N SER A 618 33.37 24.09 15.16
CA SER A 618 33.44 22.65 15.41
C SER A 618 33.39 21.81 14.14
N ASP A 619 34.05 20.64 14.16
CA ASP A 619 34.14 19.65 13.08
C ASP A 619 32.76 19.08 12.69
N THR A 620 31.94 19.91 12.05
CA THR A 620 30.58 19.58 11.62
C THR A 620 30.66 19.07 10.18
N GLU A 621 30.35 17.79 9.96
CA GLU A 621 30.47 17.17 8.64
C GLU A 621 29.56 17.85 7.59
N LEU A 622 30.18 18.57 6.65
CA LEU A 622 29.51 19.20 5.52
C LEU A 622 29.10 18.15 4.48
N CYS A 623 27.91 18.34 3.88
CA CYS A 623 27.34 17.48 2.85
C CYS A 623 28.32 17.27 1.70
N CYS A 624 28.73 16.02 1.47
CA CYS A 624 29.75 15.66 0.48
C CYS A 624 29.32 15.87 -0.99
N ILE A 625 28.14 16.43 -1.25
CA ILE A 625 27.63 16.79 -2.58
C ILE A 625 27.86 18.27 -2.88
N CYS A 626 27.52 19.18 -1.96
CA CYS A 626 27.68 20.63 -2.14
C CYS A 626 28.85 21.24 -1.37
N PHE A 627 29.34 20.60 -0.31
CA PHE A 627 30.35 21.11 0.63
C PHE A 627 29.98 22.44 1.33
N GLU A 628 28.70 22.83 1.30
CA GLU A 628 28.21 24.13 1.81
C GLU A 628 27.18 24.01 2.94
N GLN A 629 26.52 22.86 3.08
CA GLN A 629 25.38 22.66 3.99
C GLN A 629 25.58 21.37 4.77
N VAL A 630 25.10 21.30 6.01
CA VAL A 630 25.13 20.05 6.80
C VAL A 630 24.16 19.00 6.25
N CYS A 631 24.44 17.72 6.49
CA CYS A 631 23.54 16.63 6.16
C CYS A 631 22.30 16.66 7.07
N THR A 632 21.10 16.71 6.49
CA THR A 632 19.83 16.80 7.22
C THR A 632 18.79 15.75 6.80
N ILE A 633 19.02 15.08 5.68
CA ILE A 633 18.15 14.03 5.14
C ILE A 633 18.94 12.75 4.99
N GLU A 634 18.37 11.63 5.45
CA GLU A 634 18.94 10.30 5.33
C GLU A 634 18.09 9.41 4.43
N VAL A 635 18.74 8.66 3.54
CA VAL A 635 18.12 7.62 2.72
C VAL A 635 18.02 6.35 3.58
N GLN A 636 16.85 6.13 4.18
CA GLN A 636 16.62 5.10 5.21
C GLN A 636 17.08 3.69 4.80
N ASN A 637 16.94 3.34 3.51
CA ASN A 637 17.29 2.02 3.00
C ASN A 637 18.80 1.83 2.69
N CYS A 638 19.65 2.85 2.88
CA CYS A 638 21.10 2.71 2.72
C CYS A 638 21.95 3.55 3.67
N GLY A 639 21.36 4.27 4.64
CA GLY A 639 22.03 5.06 5.67
C GLY A 639 22.83 6.27 5.16
N HIS A 640 22.81 6.56 3.87
CA HIS A 640 23.56 7.69 3.32
C HIS A 640 22.80 8.99 3.57
N GLN A 641 23.51 9.97 4.12
CA GLN A 641 22.97 11.28 4.43
C GLN A 641 23.38 12.33 3.38
N MET A 642 22.55 13.35 3.21
CA MET A 642 22.78 14.52 2.35
C MET A 642 21.98 15.72 2.86
N CYS A 643 22.28 16.92 2.40
CA CYS A 643 21.45 18.09 2.73
C CYS A 643 20.11 18.06 1.96
N ALA A 644 19.09 18.69 2.53
CA ALA A 644 17.77 18.81 1.90
C ALA A 644 17.81 19.42 0.49
N GLN A 645 18.70 20.39 0.23
CA GLN A 645 18.83 21.03 -1.08
C GLN A 645 19.39 20.10 -2.16
N CYS A 646 20.39 19.27 -1.84
CA CYS A 646 20.89 18.23 -2.75
C CYS A 646 19.85 17.11 -2.95
N THR A 647 19.07 16.78 -1.92
CA THR A 647 17.94 15.83 -2.02
C THR A 647 16.90 16.32 -3.03
N LEU A 648 16.52 17.60 -2.95
CA LEU A 648 15.61 18.24 -3.89
C LEU A 648 16.18 18.23 -5.30
N ALA A 649 17.43 18.67 -5.51
CA ALA A 649 18.06 18.68 -6.83
C ALA A 649 18.04 17.29 -7.50
N LEU A 650 18.42 16.25 -6.76
CA LEU A 650 18.36 14.85 -7.20
C LEU A 650 16.95 14.44 -7.67
N CYS A 651 15.91 14.90 -6.99
CA CYS A 651 14.52 14.56 -7.30
C CYS A 651 13.90 15.48 -8.38
N CYS A 652 14.38 16.72 -8.51
CA CYS A 652 13.92 17.73 -9.48
C CYS A 652 14.42 17.50 -10.91
N HIS A 653 15.59 16.89 -11.11
CA HIS A 653 16.25 16.89 -12.42
C HIS A 653 15.69 15.91 -13.46
N ASN A 654 14.79 15.00 -13.08
CA ASN A 654 14.04 14.17 -14.04
C ASN A 654 12.80 14.91 -14.59
N LYS A 655 13.00 15.88 -15.50
CA LYS A 655 11.90 16.34 -16.37
C LYS A 655 11.41 15.15 -17.21
N PRO A 656 10.10 14.83 -17.23
CA PRO A 656 9.59 13.76 -18.08
C PRO A 656 9.75 14.15 -19.56
N ASN A 657 10.47 13.33 -20.31
CA ASN A 657 10.47 13.41 -21.77
C ASN A 657 9.11 12.91 -22.30
N PRO A 658 8.35 13.69 -23.08
CA PRO A 658 7.04 13.27 -23.60
C PRO A 658 7.07 12.02 -24.51
N THR A 659 8.25 11.53 -24.90
CA THR A 659 8.43 10.26 -25.64
C THR A 659 8.91 9.09 -24.78
N THR A 660 8.99 9.22 -23.45
CA THR A 660 9.47 8.14 -22.56
C THR A 660 8.55 7.94 -21.36
N ALA A 661 7.52 7.11 -21.53
CA ALA A 661 6.49 6.81 -20.53
C ALA A 661 6.98 5.86 -19.41
N CYS A 662 8.06 6.20 -18.72
CA CYS A 662 8.51 5.50 -17.51
C CYS A 662 9.23 6.49 -16.57
N LEU A 663 8.58 6.81 -15.44
CA LEU A 663 9.22 7.54 -14.35
C LEU A 663 10.19 6.60 -13.62
N THR A 664 11.48 6.72 -13.89
CA THR A 664 12.50 6.02 -13.11
C THR A 664 12.54 6.60 -11.69
N PRO A 665 12.43 5.78 -10.64
CA PRO A 665 12.47 6.28 -9.27
C PRO A 665 13.88 6.83 -8.96
N PRO A 666 13.99 7.88 -8.12
CA PRO A 666 15.27 8.51 -7.82
C PRO A 666 16.22 7.50 -7.13
N VAL A 667 17.50 7.57 -7.46
CA VAL A 667 18.54 6.67 -6.92
C VAL A 667 19.52 7.43 -6.05
N CYS A 668 19.93 6.83 -4.93
CA CYS A 668 20.94 7.38 -4.03
C CYS A 668 22.24 7.64 -4.80
N PRO A 669 22.82 8.86 -4.80
CA PRO A 669 24.01 9.17 -5.58
C PRO A 669 25.26 8.39 -5.12
N PHE A 670 25.27 7.92 -3.87
CA PHE A 670 26.41 7.23 -3.27
C PHE A 670 26.43 5.72 -3.57
N CYS A 671 25.29 5.03 -3.40
CA CYS A 671 25.20 3.57 -3.56
C CYS A 671 24.31 3.09 -4.72
N ARG A 672 23.68 4.02 -5.45
CA ARG A 672 22.78 3.78 -6.61
C ARG A 672 21.55 2.91 -6.32
N SER A 673 21.23 2.63 -5.06
CA SER A 673 19.95 2.01 -4.68
C SER A 673 18.80 2.99 -4.91
N THR A 674 17.62 2.48 -5.29
CA THR A 674 16.38 3.26 -5.32
C THR A 674 16.11 3.90 -3.97
N ILE A 675 15.76 5.18 -3.95
CA ILE A 675 15.31 5.90 -2.75
C ILE A 675 13.84 5.56 -2.54
N ALA A 676 13.58 4.65 -1.60
CA ALA A 676 12.23 4.20 -1.27
C ALA A 676 11.61 4.99 -0.11
N ARG A 677 12.44 5.53 0.79
CA ARG A 677 12.05 6.34 1.97
C ARG A 677 13.14 7.37 2.30
N LEU A 678 12.72 8.53 2.82
CA LEU A 678 13.59 9.61 3.29
C LEU A 678 13.17 10.02 4.70
N VAL A 679 14.14 10.15 5.60
CA VAL A 679 13.95 10.54 7.01
C VAL A 679 14.88 11.69 7.37
N VAL A 680 14.65 12.34 8.52
CA VAL A 680 15.58 13.34 9.05
C VAL A 680 16.84 12.64 9.56
N ALA A 681 18.01 13.14 9.19
CA ALA A 681 19.29 12.63 9.69
C ALA A 681 19.41 12.88 11.20
N LYS A 682 19.81 11.86 11.97
CA LYS A 682 20.10 12.02 13.39
C LYS A 682 21.47 12.65 13.56
N ILE A 683 21.52 13.86 14.11
CA ILE A 683 22.76 14.49 14.54
C ILE A 683 23.03 14.02 15.97
N GLU A 684 24.00 13.12 16.15
CA GLU A 684 24.55 12.82 17.47
C GLU A 684 25.44 13.99 17.90
N ILE A 685 24.95 14.80 18.83
CA ILE A 685 25.77 15.82 19.49
C ILE A 685 26.57 15.09 20.57
N CYS A 686 27.88 15.00 20.37
CA CYS A 686 28.82 14.52 21.38
C CYS A 686 28.93 15.58 22.50
N ASP A 687 28.08 15.49 23.53
CA ASP A 687 28.31 16.21 24.79
C ASP A 687 29.51 15.57 25.50
N ASP A 688 30.66 16.26 25.46
CA ASP A 688 31.96 15.77 25.92
C ASP A 688 32.10 15.92 27.46
N THR A 689 31.17 15.30 28.20
CA THR A 689 31.21 15.19 29.67
C THR A 689 30.71 13.83 30.18
N ASP A 690 31.51 12.78 30.01
CA ASP A 690 32.20 12.21 31.18
C ASP A 690 33.33 11.26 30.79
N ARG A 691 34.39 11.22 31.62
CA ARG A 691 35.60 10.41 31.38
C ARG A 691 35.64 9.15 32.23
N ASP A 692 36.30 8.15 31.65
CA ASP A 692 36.88 6.96 32.31
C ASP A 692 35.85 5.97 32.92
N ILE A 693 36.04 4.66 32.94
CA ILE A 693 37.27 3.85 33.03
C ILE A 693 37.21 2.66 32.02
N GLY A 694 38.38 2.08 31.68
CA GLY A 694 38.60 1.04 30.65
C GLY A 694 37.85 -0.31 30.80
N ASP A 695 38.04 -1.29 29.90
CA ASP A 695 39.34 -1.69 29.35
C ASP A 695 39.39 -2.23 27.90
N ILE A 696 40.47 -1.81 27.24
CA ILE A 696 41.29 -2.43 26.18
C ILE A 696 40.88 -3.82 25.64
N SER A 697 40.54 -3.88 24.34
CA SER A 697 41.39 -4.55 23.34
C SER A 697 41.02 -4.11 21.91
N SER A 698 42.00 -4.06 20.99
CA SER A 698 41.86 -3.36 19.70
C SER A 698 42.51 -4.07 18.51
N SER A 699 42.27 -3.49 17.33
CA SER A 699 42.76 -3.86 15.98
C SER A 699 41.89 -4.89 15.23
N LYS A 700 41.55 -4.69 13.94
CA LYS A 700 42.16 -3.79 12.94
C LYS A 700 41.14 -2.91 12.19
N LEU A 701 41.56 -1.67 11.92
CA LEU A 701 40.92 -0.71 11.02
C LEU A 701 41.95 -0.35 9.92
N ARG A 702 41.51 0.29 8.82
CA ARG A 702 42.30 0.98 7.76
C ARG A 702 42.85 0.07 6.62
N LYS A 703 43.02 0.57 5.36
CA LYS A 703 43.03 1.98 4.88
C LYS A 703 42.71 2.14 3.37
N SER A 704 42.12 3.31 3.08
CA SER A 704 42.18 4.15 1.86
C SER A 704 43.32 3.91 0.84
N ARG A 705 43.01 4.16 -0.45
CA ARG A 705 43.99 4.61 -1.45
C ARG A 705 43.86 6.13 -1.68
N LYS A 706 44.97 6.85 -1.48
CA LYS A 706 45.18 8.25 -1.88
C LYS A 706 46.21 8.22 -3.03
N SER A 707 45.91 8.84 -4.17
CA SER A 707 46.81 8.89 -5.33
C SER A 707 47.99 9.83 -5.08
N ARG A 708 49.14 9.53 -5.71
CA ARG A 708 50.40 10.27 -5.56
C ARG A 708 50.74 10.91 -6.91
N ASN A 709 50.96 12.23 -6.92
CA ASN A 709 51.20 12.99 -8.14
C ASN A 709 52.53 12.64 -8.81
N PHE A 710 52.52 12.64 -10.14
CA PHE A 710 53.63 13.12 -10.97
C PHE A 710 53.08 14.22 -11.88
N SER A 711 53.91 15.22 -12.15
CA SER A 711 53.57 16.48 -12.80
C SER A 711 53.84 16.47 -14.30
N GLU A 712 52.90 17.01 -15.08
CA GLU A 712 53.06 18.00 -16.19
C GLU A 712 51.91 17.84 -17.22
N GLY A 713 51.32 18.96 -17.65
CA GLY A 713 50.13 19.00 -18.52
C GLY A 713 49.03 19.90 -17.97
N SER A 714 49.10 21.19 -18.29
CA SER A 714 48.35 22.27 -17.61
C SER A 714 46.87 22.42 -17.99
N SER A 715 46.18 23.27 -17.21
CA SER A 715 44.97 24.07 -17.52
C SER A 715 43.55 23.50 -17.28
N SER A 716 43.13 23.60 -16.01
CA SER A 716 41.96 24.40 -15.56
C SER A 716 40.92 24.84 -16.60
N PHE A 717 39.65 24.52 -16.34
CA PHE A 717 38.55 25.47 -16.54
C PHE A 717 37.60 25.53 -15.34
N LYS A 718 37.68 26.65 -14.60
CA LYS A 718 36.58 27.15 -13.77
C LYS A 718 35.57 27.87 -14.68
N GLY A 719 34.28 27.69 -14.40
CA GLY A 719 33.41 28.84 -14.15
C GLY A 719 32.51 29.36 -15.28
N LEU A 720 31.33 29.78 -14.80
CA LEU A 720 30.53 30.93 -15.20
C LEU A 720 29.46 30.78 -16.30
N SER A 721 28.25 31.00 -15.80
CA SER A 721 27.01 31.36 -16.46
C SER A 721 27.11 32.58 -17.39
N SER A 722 26.24 32.57 -18.42
CA SER A 722 25.45 33.70 -18.95
C SER A 722 26.13 34.98 -19.48
N ALA A 723 25.95 35.22 -20.79
CA ALA A 723 25.80 36.57 -21.39
C ALA A 723 24.93 36.49 -22.67
N VAL A 724 24.34 37.62 -23.09
CA VAL A 724 23.24 37.68 -24.08
C VAL A 724 23.50 38.70 -25.21
N GLY A 725 23.12 38.35 -26.46
CA GLY A 725 22.84 39.30 -27.56
C GLY A 725 24.05 39.82 -28.37
N THR A 726 23.93 40.45 -29.54
CA THR A 726 22.76 40.75 -30.42
C THR A 726 23.26 41.08 -31.87
N PHE A 727 22.35 41.11 -32.86
CA PHE A 727 22.45 41.76 -34.19
C PHE A 727 23.25 41.13 -35.35
N GLY A 728 22.66 41.16 -36.55
CA GLY A 728 23.27 40.86 -37.86
C GLY A 728 22.20 40.47 -38.91
N LYS A 729 22.22 41.05 -40.13
CA LYS A 729 21.10 40.97 -41.11
C LYS A 729 21.61 40.82 -42.55
N MET A 730 20.76 40.27 -43.44
CA MET A 730 20.95 40.09 -44.91
C MET A 730 21.98 39.00 -45.31
N GLY A 731 21.80 38.24 -46.39
CA GLY A 731 20.69 38.09 -47.35
C GLY A 731 21.15 37.33 -48.62
N GLY A 732 20.29 36.61 -49.34
CA GLY A 732 20.70 35.95 -50.61
C GLY A 732 19.74 34.89 -51.17
N ARG A 733 19.20 35.16 -52.37
CA ARG A 733 18.21 34.34 -53.13
C ARG A 733 18.79 33.08 -53.78
N SER A 734 18.00 32.01 -53.88
CA SER A 734 17.47 31.37 -55.12
C SER A 734 16.83 30.01 -54.74
N SER A 735 15.59 29.66 -55.09
CA SER A 735 14.90 29.50 -56.39
C SER A 735 15.11 28.11 -57.02
N GLY A 736 14.04 27.30 -57.02
CA GLY A 736 13.96 25.98 -57.67
C GLY A 736 12.57 25.36 -57.40
N ARG A 737 11.78 25.12 -58.45
CA ARG A 737 10.33 24.82 -58.37
C ARG A 737 10.00 23.54 -59.16
N ILE A 738 9.03 22.78 -58.67
CA ILE A 738 8.09 21.89 -59.42
C ILE A 738 8.68 20.65 -60.14
N ALA A 739 8.18 19.48 -59.72
CA ALA A 739 7.46 18.53 -60.59
C ALA A 739 6.50 17.70 -59.72
N ALA A 740 5.34 17.32 -60.27
CA ALA A 740 4.29 16.52 -59.62
C ALA A 740 3.73 15.49 -60.64
N GLU A 741 2.66 14.77 -60.25
CA GLU A 741 1.90 13.71 -60.98
C GLU A 741 2.33 12.28 -60.60
N ASN A 742 1.48 11.48 -59.91
CA ASN A 742 0.28 10.70 -60.35
C ASN A 742 0.70 9.34 -60.97
N GLU A 743 0.02 8.19 -60.83
CA GLU A 743 -1.28 7.82 -60.25
C GLU A 743 -1.40 6.28 -60.00
N TRP A 744 -2.59 5.80 -59.56
CA TRP A 744 -3.14 4.41 -59.54
C TRP A 744 -2.72 3.45 -58.39
N VAL A 745 -3.53 2.53 -57.84
CA VAL A 745 -4.99 2.34 -57.52
C VAL A 745 -5.32 0.83 -57.53
N ASP A 746 -6.03 0.35 -56.49
CA ASP A 746 -6.77 -0.94 -56.38
C ASP A 746 -5.97 -2.27 -56.48
N LYS A 747 -6.34 -3.43 -55.92
CA LYS A 747 -7.27 -4.00 -54.89
C LYS A 747 -7.12 -5.56 -55.01
N PRO A 748 -7.87 -6.49 -54.36
CA PRO A 748 -9.18 -6.42 -53.67
C PRO A 748 -9.14 -6.26 -52.15
#